data_AF-Q9HGH8-F1
#
_entry.id   AF-Q9HGH8-F1
#
_cell.length_a   1.000
_cell.length_b   1.000
_cell.length_c   1.000
_cell.angle_alpha   90.00
_cell.angle_beta   90.00
_cell.angle_gamma   90.00
#
_symmetry.space_group_name_H-M   'P 1'
#
loop_
_entity.id
_entity.type
_entity.pdbx_description
1 polymer ?
#
loop_
_entity_poly.entity_id
_entity_poly.type
_entity_poly.pdbx_seq_one_letter_code
_entity_poly.pdbx_strand_id
1 'polypeptide(L)'
;TDCMIEKTVNIVPGLFKIFDEILVNAADNKVRDPSMKKIDVTINQEENLIEVRNDGKGIPVEIHEKEGIYIPEMIFGHLLTSSNYDDDEKKVTGGRNGYGAKVCNIFSTEFILETADPSKGQKYVQKWENNMSVCHPPSITSYKRGPSYTKVSFRADLQRFNMEKLDDDIVGVMRRRVYDINGSVRDVNVSLNGKPLKIKNFKNYVELYLKSLEKIKLNRLQELTNPDEPAQEPTNIPAILYEKINDRWEIAFAVSENSFQQISFVNSIATTSGGTHVNYVTDQIVKKVSDRLKKQKKSIKPFQIKNNMFIFINCLIENPAFTSQTKEQLTTRVKDFGSKCEVPNDFVNKVMKTDLATRIFDIADENAEKQLKKTDGSRKNRITEYPKLEDANKAGTKEGYKCTLVLTEGDSALSLAVAGLAVVGRDYYGCFPLRGKMLNVRDATPDQITKNAEIQAIKKIMGLQHKKRYEDATSLRYGHITIMTDQDHDGSHIKGLIINFLESSFPGLLDIPGFLIEFITPIIKITITRPKKQTISFYNMPDYEKWREEESHKYTWKQKYYKGLGTSTQQEAREYFSQLDLHLKKFHALQGDDCQLIDLAFSKKKADDRKEWLKLYEPGTVLDPKLTEIPISDFINKELILFSLADNIRSIPSVLDGLKPGQRKVIYACFKRNLKSEIKVAQLGGYVSEHTGYHHGEPSLYQTIVGLAQDFVGSNNIYLLKPNGAFGTRATGGKDSAAPRYIFTELNKITRKIFNSLDDPLLTYIQDDEQTVEPEW
;
A
#
# COMPACT_ATOMS: atom_id res chain seq x y z
N THR A 1 39.94 19.42 -3.79
CA THR A 1 38.71 19.41 -2.95
C THR A 1 38.74 18.16 -2.13
N ASP A 2 38.95 18.29 -0.82
CA ASP A 2 38.84 17.19 0.12
C ASP A 2 37.37 16.76 0.15
N CYS A 3 37.09 15.51 -0.23
CA CYS A 3 35.77 14.90 -0.13
C CYS A 3 35.85 13.68 0.78
N MET A 4 34.73 13.32 1.39
CA MET A 4 34.64 12.07 2.13
C MET A 4 34.66 10.91 1.15
N ILE A 5 35.23 9.78 1.59
CA ILE A 5 35.24 8.53 0.84
C ILE A 5 35.15 7.38 1.82
N GLU A 6 34.35 6.37 1.48
CA GLU A 6 34.27 5.14 2.25
C GLU A 6 35.44 4.24 1.86
N LYS A 7 36.24 3.82 2.85
CA LYS A 7 37.41 2.96 2.68
C LYS A 7 37.41 1.93 3.79
N THR A 8 37.72 0.68 3.46
CA THR A 8 38.03 -0.34 4.46
C THR A 8 39.31 0.04 5.19
N VAL A 9 39.24 0.17 6.50
CA VAL A 9 40.36 0.56 7.37
C VAL A 9 40.44 -0.40 8.56
N ASN A 10 41.65 -0.57 9.11
CA ASN A 10 41.86 -1.31 10.35
C ASN A 10 42.35 -0.35 11.43
N ILE A 11 41.60 -0.21 12.51
CA ILE A 11 41.90 0.73 13.60
C ILE A 11 41.71 0.08 14.95
N VAL A 12 42.34 0.64 15.98
CA VAL A 12 42.07 0.30 17.37
C VAL A 12 41.02 1.25 17.94
N PRO A 13 39.77 0.80 18.22
CA PRO A 13 38.69 1.69 18.66
C PRO A 13 39.01 2.46 19.94
N GLY A 14 39.74 1.84 20.87
CA GLY A 14 40.16 2.48 22.12
C GLY A 14 41.05 3.72 21.88
N LEU A 15 42.02 3.62 20.95
CA LEU A 15 42.90 4.73 20.60
C LEU A 15 42.12 5.88 19.94
N PHE A 16 41.20 5.56 19.03
CA PHE A 16 40.30 6.56 18.44
C PHE A 16 39.42 7.23 19.50
N LYS A 17 38.92 6.45 20.47
CA LYS A 17 38.01 6.95 21.50
C LYS A 17 38.69 7.90 22.49
N ILE A 18 39.93 7.65 22.91
CA ILE A 18 40.64 8.57 23.81
C ILE A 18 40.91 9.93 23.15
N PHE A 19 41.16 9.94 21.83
CA PHE A 19 41.26 11.16 21.05
C PHE A 19 39.92 11.90 20.96
N ASP A 20 38.83 11.18 20.71
CA ASP A 20 37.48 11.72 20.67
C ASP A 20 37.08 12.39 22.00
N GLU A 21 37.44 11.82 23.15
CA GLU A 21 37.12 12.42 24.45
C GLU A 21 37.76 13.81 24.63
N ILE A 22 38.99 14.02 24.14
CA ILE A 22 39.64 15.34 24.20
C ILE A 22 39.00 16.33 23.23
N LEU A 23 38.65 15.88 22.02
CA LEU A 23 37.92 16.71 21.05
C LEU A 23 36.55 17.16 21.57
N VAL A 24 35.80 16.25 22.19
CA VAL A 24 34.49 16.56 22.77
C VAL A 24 34.63 17.55 23.93
N ASN A 25 35.65 17.43 24.77
CA ASN A 25 35.90 18.43 25.83
C ASN A 25 36.20 19.83 25.26
N ALA A 26 36.96 19.91 24.16
CA ALA A 26 37.21 21.18 23.47
C ALA A 26 35.92 21.75 22.86
N ALA A 27 35.06 20.91 22.29
CA ALA A 27 33.75 21.31 21.78
C ALA A 27 32.80 21.79 22.89
N ASP A 28 32.79 21.13 24.04
CA ASP A 28 32.00 21.52 25.21
C ASP A 28 32.35 22.91 25.73
N ASN A 29 33.60 23.35 25.53
CA ASN A 29 33.99 24.69 25.91
C ASN A 29 33.28 25.77 25.08
N LYS A 30 32.77 25.47 23.86
CA LYS A 30 31.91 26.40 23.11
C LYS A 30 30.57 26.66 23.82
N VAL A 31 30.04 25.63 24.49
CA VAL A 31 28.79 25.73 25.25
C VAL A 31 29.05 26.51 26.54
N ARG A 32 30.18 26.24 27.21
CA ARG A 32 30.59 26.93 28.44
C ARG A 32 30.97 28.40 28.21
N ASP A 33 31.63 28.67 27.08
CA ASP A 33 32.06 29.99 26.66
C ASP A 33 31.72 30.21 25.17
N PRO A 34 30.58 30.85 24.88
CA PRO A 34 30.17 31.19 23.52
C PRO A 34 31.18 32.06 22.76
N SER A 35 32.11 32.74 23.46
CA SER A 35 33.14 33.58 22.83
C SER A 35 34.30 32.79 22.20
N MET A 36 34.39 31.47 22.45
CA MET A 36 35.38 30.58 21.82
C MET A 36 35.26 30.62 20.29
N LYS A 37 36.38 30.74 19.57
CA LYS A 37 36.42 30.90 18.10
C LYS A 37 37.30 29.88 17.40
N LYS A 38 38.20 29.19 18.11
CA LYS A 38 39.23 28.37 17.47
C LYS A 38 39.52 27.08 18.22
N ILE A 39 39.60 25.99 17.47
CA ILE A 39 40.16 24.71 17.91
C ILE A 39 41.31 24.35 16.96
N ASP A 40 42.49 24.08 17.50
CA ASP A 40 43.66 23.62 16.76
C ASP A 40 43.96 22.17 17.15
N VAL A 41 44.04 21.29 16.16
CA VAL A 41 44.41 19.89 16.34
C VAL A 41 45.72 19.61 15.62
N THR A 42 46.71 19.10 16.34
CA THR A 42 47.98 18.64 15.77
C THR A 42 48.09 17.13 15.96
N ILE A 43 48.36 16.40 14.89
CA ILE A 43 48.68 14.98 14.91
C ILE A 43 50.07 14.83 14.26
N ASN A 44 51.07 14.56 15.08
CA ASN A 44 52.44 14.29 14.66
C ASN A 44 52.67 12.77 14.71
N GLN A 45 52.70 12.15 13.53
CA GLN A 45 52.90 10.69 13.38
C GLN A 45 54.32 10.24 13.72
N GLU A 46 55.34 11.07 13.46
CA GLU A 46 56.74 10.73 13.73
C GLU A 46 57.01 10.66 15.23
N GLU A 47 56.37 11.55 15.98
CA GLU A 47 56.47 11.62 17.44
C GLU A 47 55.40 10.81 18.17
N ASN A 48 54.38 10.30 17.49
CA ASN A 48 53.16 9.75 18.12
C ASN A 48 52.50 10.75 19.11
N LEU A 49 52.61 12.05 18.81
CA LEU A 49 52.10 13.14 19.65
C LEU A 49 50.80 13.68 19.06
N ILE A 50 49.80 13.82 19.92
CA ILE A 50 48.53 14.46 19.59
C ILE A 50 48.34 15.66 20.50
N GLU A 51 47.99 16.80 19.91
CA GLU A 51 47.69 18.03 20.63
C GLU A 51 46.32 18.56 20.23
N VAL A 52 45.52 18.94 21.22
CA VAL A 52 44.23 19.61 21.03
C VAL A 52 44.25 20.89 21.85
N ARG A 53 44.10 22.02 21.18
CA ARG A 53 44.06 23.34 21.80
C ARG A 53 42.76 24.04 21.44
N ASN A 54 42.11 24.65 22.42
CA ASN A 54 40.98 25.55 22.20
C ASN A 54 41.24 26.91 22.86
N ASP A 55 40.75 27.97 22.24
CA ASP A 55 40.67 29.29 22.85
C ASP A 55 39.44 29.40 23.78
N GLY A 56 39.14 30.62 24.23
CA GLY A 56 38.09 30.89 25.20
C GLY A 56 38.53 30.61 26.64
N LYS A 57 37.57 30.65 27.57
CA LYS A 57 37.81 30.51 29.00
C LYS A 57 38.52 29.19 29.31
N GLY A 58 39.64 29.28 30.02
CA GLY A 58 40.46 28.13 30.42
C GLY A 58 39.90 27.36 31.61
N ILE A 59 40.74 26.49 32.17
CA ILE A 59 40.45 25.81 33.43
C ILE A 59 40.85 26.73 34.60
N PRO A 60 40.01 26.89 35.63
CA PRO A 60 40.35 27.74 36.77
C PRO A 60 41.62 27.26 37.48
N VAL A 61 42.62 28.14 37.62
CA VAL A 61 43.86 27.85 38.36
C VAL A 61 43.66 28.23 39.83
N GLU A 62 42.93 27.39 40.55
CA GLU A 62 42.61 27.59 41.96
C GLU A 62 42.56 26.25 42.69
N ILE A 63 42.77 26.29 44.01
CA ILE A 63 42.66 25.11 44.87
C ILE A 63 41.17 24.86 45.15
N HIS A 64 40.71 23.63 44.93
CA HIS A 64 39.33 23.25 45.20
C HIS A 64 39.10 23.15 46.72
N GLU A 65 38.12 23.90 47.25
CA GLU A 65 37.89 24.04 48.69
C GLU A 65 37.74 22.70 49.43
N LYS A 66 37.09 21.72 48.80
CA LYS A 66 36.81 20.41 49.40
C LYS A 66 37.93 19.39 49.22
N GLU A 67 38.58 19.39 48.05
CA GLU A 67 39.54 18.34 47.69
C GLU A 67 40.99 18.74 47.99
N GLY A 68 41.26 20.02 48.29
CA GLY A 68 42.57 20.50 48.74
C GLY A 68 43.66 20.51 47.66
N ILE A 69 43.32 20.19 46.41
CA ILE A 69 44.21 20.16 45.24
C ILE A 69 43.76 21.16 44.18
N TYR A 70 44.64 21.49 43.23
CA TYR A 70 44.30 22.37 42.11
C TYR A 70 43.18 21.77 41.24
N ILE A 71 42.21 22.59 40.82
CA ILE A 71 41.11 22.14 39.94
C ILE A 71 41.61 21.44 38.66
N PRO A 72 42.64 21.94 37.95
CA PRO A 72 43.21 21.23 36.80
C PRO A 72 43.69 19.82 37.13
N GLU A 73 44.40 19.64 38.26
CA GLU A 73 44.83 18.33 38.75
C GLU A 73 43.63 17.43 39.06
N MET A 74 42.65 17.96 39.80
CA MET A 74 41.43 17.26 40.17
C MET A 74 40.69 16.69 38.95
N ILE A 75 40.46 17.51 37.91
CA ILE A 75 39.59 17.12 36.80
C ILE A 75 40.30 16.32 35.69
N PHE A 76 41.63 16.28 35.67
CA PHE A 76 42.45 15.55 34.69
C PHE A 76 43.28 14.38 35.27
N GLY A 77 43.52 14.36 36.59
CA GLY A 77 44.31 13.34 37.28
C GLY A 77 43.49 12.39 38.19
N HIS A 78 42.24 12.74 38.53
CA HIS A 78 41.39 11.90 39.38
C HIS A 78 40.12 11.45 38.65
N LEU A 79 39.80 10.16 38.74
CA LEU A 79 38.57 9.58 38.17
C LEU A 79 37.33 10.16 38.86
N LEU A 80 36.18 10.09 38.18
CA LEU A 80 34.87 10.53 38.71
C LEU A 80 34.84 12.03 39.09
N THR A 81 35.43 12.87 38.24
CA THR A 81 35.42 14.33 38.39
C THR A 81 34.79 14.99 37.15
N SER A 82 33.77 15.84 37.36
CA SER A 82 33.04 16.55 36.29
C SER A 82 32.27 17.75 36.84
N SER A 83 32.07 18.78 36.01
CA SER A 83 31.12 19.87 36.26
C SER A 83 29.66 19.51 35.96
N ASN A 84 29.42 18.30 35.44
CA ASN A 84 28.13 17.90 34.88
C ASN A 84 27.38 16.88 35.74
N TYR A 85 27.71 16.79 37.04
CA TYR A 85 27.00 15.93 38.00
C TYR A 85 25.67 16.51 38.48
N ASP A 86 25.54 17.83 38.45
CA ASP A 86 24.25 18.49 38.71
C ASP A 86 23.38 18.45 37.44
N ASP A 87 22.34 17.60 37.49
CA ASP A 87 21.35 17.37 36.44
C ASP A 87 20.10 18.28 36.57
N ASP A 88 20.03 19.13 37.61
CA ASP A 88 18.99 20.15 37.74
C ASP A 88 19.20 21.23 36.67
N GLU A 89 20.45 21.56 36.37
CA GLU A 89 20.82 22.38 35.21
C GLU A 89 20.72 21.58 33.90
N LYS A 90 19.92 22.07 32.95
CA LYS A 90 19.73 21.43 31.65
C LYS A 90 20.85 21.80 30.69
N LYS A 91 21.90 20.98 30.67
CA LYS A 91 23.12 21.19 29.88
C LYS A 91 23.04 20.47 28.54
N VAL A 92 23.61 21.09 27.51
CA VAL A 92 23.75 20.52 26.15
C VAL A 92 25.22 20.20 25.82
N THR A 93 25.99 19.80 26.84
CA THR A 93 27.38 19.35 26.71
C THR A 93 27.45 17.84 26.46
N GLY A 94 28.56 17.37 25.90
CA GLY A 94 28.87 15.97 25.68
C GLY A 94 29.47 15.27 26.91
N GLY A 95 30.18 15.99 27.79
CA GLY A 95 30.63 15.50 29.09
C GLY A 95 29.45 15.14 29.99
N ARG A 96 29.42 13.92 30.56
CA ARG A 96 28.37 13.48 31.50
C ARG A 96 28.97 12.80 32.73
N ASN A 97 29.75 11.75 32.51
CA ASN A 97 30.14 10.84 33.59
C ASN A 97 31.47 11.17 34.28
N GLY A 98 32.22 12.17 33.78
CA GLY A 98 33.51 12.56 34.38
C GLY A 98 34.68 11.59 34.16
N TYR A 99 34.67 10.83 33.06
CA TYR A 99 35.76 9.89 32.72
C TYR A 99 36.69 10.37 31.60
N GLY A 100 36.16 11.03 30.56
CA GLY A 100 36.83 11.21 29.26
C GLY A 100 38.31 11.61 29.31
N ALA A 101 38.62 12.76 29.91
CA ALA A 101 40.00 13.25 29.99
C ALA A 101 40.94 12.32 30.76
N LYS A 102 40.44 11.67 31.81
CA LYS A 102 41.23 10.72 32.63
C LYS A 102 41.48 9.43 31.88
N VAL A 103 40.51 8.93 31.12
CA VAL A 103 40.71 7.73 30.30
C VAL A 103 41.78 7.99 29.25
N CYS A 104 41.82 9.18 28.65
CA CYS A 104 42.93 9.58 27.77
C CYS A 104 44.28 9.58 28.52
N ASN A 105 44.34 10.16 29.72
CA ASN A 105 45.54 10.17 30.56
C ASN A 105 46.01 8.74 30.94
N ILE A 106 45.09 7.88 31.38
CA ILE A 106 45.34 6.46 31.72
C ILE A 106 45.91 5.69 30.51
N PHE A 107 45.44 5.94 29.30
CA PHE A 107 45.93 5.28 28.09
C PHE A 107 47.06 6.04 27.39
N SER A 108 47.75 6.93 28.10
CA SER A 108 48.89 7.68 27.58
C SER A 108 50.16 7.38 28.38
N THR A 109 51.30 7.32 27.68
CA THR A 109 52.63 7.28 28.31
C THR A 109 53.03 8.65 28.84
N GLU A 110 52.59 9.71 28.16
CA GLU A 110 52.74 11.11 28.55
C GLU A 110 51.42 11.85 28.31
N PHE A 111 50.96 12.62 29.30
CA PHE A 111 49.80 13.50 29.19
C PHE A 111 50.14 14.85 29.82
N ILE A 112 49.96 15.94 29.08
CA ILE A 112 50.31 17.30 29.50
C ILE A 112 49.08 18.18 29.37
N LEU A 113 48.71 18.82 30.47
CA LEU A 113 47.71 19.87 30.51
C LEU A 113 48.41 21.23 30.61
N GLU A 114 48.07 22.13 29.71
CA GLU A 114 48.47 23.52 29.74
C GLU A 114 47.21 24.41 29.66
N THR A 115 47.03 25.30 30.63
CA THR A 115 45.94 26.28 30.59
C THR A 115 46.44 27.65 31.02
N ALA A 116 45.86 28.70 30.46
CA ALA A 116 46.19 30.07 30.81
C ALA A 116 44.92 30.88 30.98
N ASP A 117 44.87 31.70 32.04
CA ASP A 117 43.81 32.66 32.27
C ASP A 117 44.42 34.04 32.66
N PRO A 118 44.42 35.02 31.75
CA PRO A 118 44.90 36.37 32.01
C PRO A 118 44.10 37.10 33.10
N SER A 119 42.84 36.73 33.37
CA SER A 119 42.04 37.33 34.44
C SER A 119 42.57 36.98 35.84
N LYS A 120 43.15 35.78 35.98
CA LYS A 120 43.85 35.32 37.19
C LYS A 120 45.35 35.61 37.13
N GLY A 121 45.86 36.01 35.96
CA GLY A 121 47.27 36.37 35.76
C GLY A 121 48.21 35.16 35.79
N GLN A 122 47.72 33.94 35.51
CA GLN A 122 48.46 32.69 35.72
C GLN A 122 48.41 31.76 34.50
N LYS A 123 49.52 31.08 34.24
CA LYS A 123 49.65 29.95 33.32
C LYS A 123 50.00 28.71 34.14
N TYR A 124 49.26 27.64 33.92
CA TYR A 124 49.40 26.35 34.59
C TYR A 124 49.86 25.29 33.60
N VAL A 125 50.89 24.53 33.95
CA VAL A 125 51.34 23.36 33.19
C VAL A 125 51.52 22.20 34.15
N GLN A 126 50.90 21.06 33.85
CA GLN A 126 51.08 19.84 34.62
C GLN A 126 51.23 18.64 33.68
N LYS A 127 52.14 17.74 34.06
CA LYS A 127 52.46 16.53 33.30
C LYS A 127 52.13 15.29 34.13
N TRP A 128 51.57 14.30 33.48
CA TRP A 128 51.42 12.94 33.96
C TRP A 128 52.19 11.98 33.06
N GLU A 129 52.70 10.91 33.65
CA GLU A 129 53.42 9.85 32.95
C GLU A 129 52.94 8.48 33.42
N ASN A 130 53.26 7.45 32.61
CA ASN A 130 53.03 6.04 32.93
C ASN A 130 51.57 5.76 33.31
N ASN A 131 50.64 6.00 32.38
CA ASN A 131 49.24 5.67 32.55
C ASN A 131 48.57 6.38 33.75
N MET A 132 48.85 7.68 33.93
CA MET A 132 48.37 8.52 35.04
C MET A 132 48.92 8.15 36.43
N SER A 133 49.82 7.15 36.54
CA SER A 133 50.37 6.73 37.84
C SER A 133 51.41 7.70 38.41
N VAL A 134 52.09 8.45 37.54
CA VAL A 134 53.04 9.50 37.93
C VAL A 134 52.38 10.85 37.68
N CYS A 135 52.20 11.64 38.75
CA CYS A 135 51.68 12.99 38.70
C CYS A 135 52.78 13.98 39.09
N HIS A 136 53.30 14.74 38.13
CA HIS A 136 54.31 15.76 38.42
C HIS A 136 53.64 17.00 39.05
N PRO A 137 54.32 17.71 39.97
CA PRO A 137 53.82 18.97 40.51
C PRO A 137 53.58 20.00 39.39
N PRO A 138 52.52 20.83 39.48
CA PRO A 138 52.25 21.82 38.45
C PRO A 138 53.26 22.97 38.47
N SER A 139 53.70 23.39 37.28
CA SER A 139 54.47 24.61 37.07
C SER A 139 53.51 25.78 36.82
N ILE A 140 53.47 26.72 37.77
CA ILE A 140 52.59 27.89 37.72
C ILE A 140 53.45 29.14 37.50
N THR A 141 53.20 29.85 36.41
CA THR A 141 53.95 31.05 36.01
C THR A 141 53.02 32.26 35.80
N SER A 142 53.55 33.46 35.92
CA SER A 142 52.79 34.70 35.67
C SER A 142 52.41 34.82 34.19
N TYR A 143 51.11 35.03 33.92
CA TYR A 143 50.55 35.20 32.57
C TYR A 143 49.59 36.38 32.54
N LYS A 144 50.12 37.59 32.30
CA LYS A 144 49.35 38.85 32.40
C LYS A 144 48.89 39.41 31.05
N ARG A 145 49.51 38.98 29.94
CA ARG A 145 49.27 39.50 28.59
C ARG A 145 49.19 38.33 27.62
N GLY A 146 48.00 38.05 27.11
CA GLY A 146 47.75 36.98 26.15
C GLY A 146 46.32 36.44 26.24
N PRO A 147 45.86 35.63 25.27
CA PRO A 147 44.53 35.04 25.29
C PRO A 147 44.42 33.89 26.30
N SER A 148 43.21 33.68 26.83
CA SER A 148 42.88 32.44 27.55
C SER A 148 42.89 31.25 26.60
N TYR A 149 43.35 30.08 27.08
CA TYR A 149 43.27 28.83 26.33
C TYR A 149 43.38 27.60 27.23
N THR A 150 43.00 26.46 26.67
CA THR A 150 43.35 25.13 27.18
C THR A 150 44.01 24.34 26.07
N LYS A 151 45.13 23.68 26.38
CA LYS A 151 45.89 22.82 25.49
C LYS A 151 46.14 21.50 26.21
N VAL A 152 45.73 20.41 25.56
CA VAL A 152 46.00 19.05 26.00
C VAL A 152 46.93 18.42 24.97
N SER A 153 48.08 17.93 25.43
CA SER A 153 49.03 17.17 24.60
C SER A 153 49.19 15.78 25.19
N PHE A 154 49.12 14.74 24.37
CA PHE A 154 49.30 13.37 24.86
C PHE A 154 50.00 12.46 23.85
N ARG A 155 50.76 11.51 24.37
CA ARG A 155 51.35 10.39 23.63
C ARG A 155 50.67 9.12 24.08
N ALA A 156 49.89 8.52 23.18
CA ALA A 156 49.16 7.30 23.50
C ALA A 156 50.13 6.16 23.83
N ASP A 157 49.73 5.29 24.76
CA ASP A 157 50.45 4.06 25.08
C ASP A 157 50.18 3.01 23.99
N LEU A 158 50.89 3.17 22.87
CA LEU A 158 50.68 2.34 21.67
C LEU A 158 50.94 0.85 21.92
N GLN A 159 51.79 0.50 22.89
CA GLN A 159 52.02 -0.89 23.28
C GLN A 159 50.72 -1.53 23.80
N ARG A 160 49.93 -0.82 24.62
CA ARG A 160 48.61 -1.31 25.07
C ARG A 160 47.59 -1.43 23.96
N PHE A 161 47.77 -0.69 22.87
CA PHE A 161 46.95 -0.78 21.68
C PHE A 161 47.49 -1.77 20.63
N ASN A 162 48.59 -2.48 20.92
CA ASN A 162 49.28 -3.36 19.97
C ASN A 162 49.68 -2.63 18.68
N MET A 163 50.16 -1.40 18.80
CA MET A 163 50.63 -0.57 17.69
C MET A 163 52.07 -0.09 17.96
N GLU A 164 52.85 0.07 16.90
CA GLU A 164 54.21 0.65 16.99
C GLU A 164 54.22 2.14 16.70
N LYS A 165 53.30 2.60 15.83
CA LYS A 165 53.16 3.99 15.39
C LYS A 165 51.72 4.31 15.04
N LEU A 166 51.40 5.60 14.94
CA LEU A 166 50.15 6.07 14.36
C LEU A 166 50.15 5.86 12.83
N ASP A 167 49.60 4.73 12.38
CA ASP A 167 49.47 4.38 10.96
C ASP A 167 48.46 5.28 10.21
N ASP A 168 48.44 5.15 8.88
CA ASP A 168 47.62 5.99 8.02
C ASP A 168 46.11 5.75 8.18
N ASP A 169 45.70 4.56 8.62
CA ASP A 169 44.29 4.21 8.81
C ASP A 169 43.74 4.89 10.07
N ILE A 170 44.42 4.77 11.22
CA ILE A 170 43.99 5.47 12.45
C ILE A 170 44.04 6.99 12.27
N VAL A 171 45.09 7.49 11.61
CA VAL A 171 45.24 8.93 11.36
C VAL A 171 44.16 9.42 10.40
N GLY A 172 43.83 8.65 9.35
CA GLY A 172 42.73 8.97 8.45
C GLY A 172 41.40 9.15 9.18
N VAL A 173 41.08 8.23 10.09
CA VAL A 173 39.85 8.28 10.92
C VAL A 173 39.88 9.44 11.91
N MET A 174 41.02 9.70 12.57
CA MET A 174 41.19 10.85 13.47
C MET A 174 41.02 12.17 12.72
N ARG A 175 41.65 12.31 11.55
CA ARG A 175 41.51 13.51 10.69
C ARG A 175 40.05 13.73 10.30
N ARG A 176 39.33 12.69 9.87
CA ARG A 176 37.88 12.77 9.61
C ARG A 176 37.12 13.27 10.83
N ARG A 177 37.44 12.76 12.03
CA ARG A 177 36.78 13.19 13.27
C ARG A 177 37.00 14.66 13.61
N VAL A 178 38.10 15.27 13.18
CA VAL A 178 38.32 16.72 13.27
C VAL A 178 37.37 17.49 12.33
N TYR A 179 37.12 16.99 11.11
CA TYR A 179 36.07 17.54 10.25
C TYR A 179 34.69 17.40 10.88
N ASP A 180 34.40 16.29 11.56
CA ASP A 180 33.14 16.09 12.27
C ASP A 180 32.93 17.17 13.36
N ILE A 181 33.97 17.56 14.11
CA ILE A 181 33.90 18.66 15.09
C ILE A 181 33.58 19.98 14.39
N ASN A 182 34.27 20.31 13.30
CA ASN A 182 34.04 21.58 12.60
C ASN A 182 32.64 21.65 11.94
N GLY A 183 32.06 20.52 11.57
CA GLY A 183 30.70 20.44 11.05
C GLY A 183 29.61 20.49 12.12
N SER A 184 29.85 19.86 13.28
CA SER A 184 28.84 19.71 14.34
C SER A 184 28.82 20.88 15.33
N VAL A 185 29.97 21.52 15.59
CA VAL A 185 30.08 22.71 16.44
C VAL A 185 29.79 23.96 15.62
N ARG A 186 28.99 24.87 16.18
CA ARG A 186 28.64 26.13 15.53
C ARG A 186 29.64 27.23 15.87
N ASP A 187 29.86 28.13 14.91
CA ASP A 187 30.64 29.36 15.08
C ASP A 187 32.05 29.15 15.65
N VAL A 188 32.73 28.10 15.19
CA VAL A 188 34.13 27.79 15.51
C VAL A 188 34.92 27.58 14.23
N ASN A 189 36.20 27.92 14.24
CA ASN A 189 37.14 27.58 13.17
C ASN A 189 38.06 26.48 13.66
N VAL A 190 38.10 25.36 12.96
CA VAL A 190 38.98 24.24 13.31
C VAL A 190 40.18 24.21 12.37
N SER A 191 41.38 23.98 12.90
CA SER A 191 42.58 23.73 12.11
C SER A 191 43.15 22.34 12.40
N LEU A 192 43.77 21.74 11.39
CA LEU A 192 44.44 20.45 11.47
C LEU A 192 45.87 20.61 10.96
N ASN A 193 46.86 20.35 11.83
CA ASN A 193 48.30 20.55 11.57
C ASN A 193 48.60 21.95 10.98
N GLY A 194 47.99 22.98 11.58
CA GLY A 194 48.15 24.39 11.17
C GLY A 194 47.34 24.79 9.92
N LYS A 195 46.65 23.86 9.26
CA LYS A 195 45.81 24.16 8.08
C LYS A 195 44.35 24.36 8.50
N PRO A 196 43.73 25.52 8.23
CA PRO A 196 42.32 25.75 8.56
C PRO A 196 41.41 24.87 7.70
N LEU A 197 40.44 24.21 8.33
CA LEU A 197 39.40 23.45 7.65
C LEU A 197 38.34 24.42 7.11
N LYS A 198 37.91 24.22 5.85
CA LYS A 198 37.09 25.21 5.11
C LYS A 198 35.59 25.20 5.45
N ILE A 199 35.12 24.15 6.13
CA ILE A 199 33.70 24.02 6.49
C ILE A 199 33.33 25.01 7.60
N LYS A 200 32.12 25.58 7.52
CA LYS A 200 31.64 26.62 8.45
C LYS A 200 30.38 26.24 9.21
N ASN A 201 29.66 25.23 8.74
CA ASN A 201 28.38 24.79 9.30
C ASN A 201 28.10 23.34 8.90
N PHE A 202 27.05 22.77 9.47
CA PHE A 202 26.69 21.37 9.25
C PHE A 202 26.34 21.09 7.78
N LYS A 203 25.72 22.03 7.06
CA LYS A 203 25.44 21.87 5.62
C LYS A 203 26.72 21.65 4.81
N ASN A 204 27.75 22.47 5.01
CA ASN A 204 29.03 22.32 4.32
C ASN A 204 29.73 21.01 4.67
N TYR A 205 29.56 20.51 5.90
CA TYR A 205 30.06 19.20 6.29
C TYR A 205 29.36 18.07 5.53
N VAL A 206 28.03 18.08 5.46
CA VAL A 206 27.25 17.07 4.73
C VAL A 206 27.61 17.09 3.23
N GLU A 207 27.86 18.27 2.65
CA GLU A 207 28.28 18.42 1.25
C GLU A 207 29.64 17.75 0.95
N LEU A 208 30.48 17.45 1.94
CA LEU A 208 31.72 16.68 1.73
C LEU A 208 31.44 15.24 1.25
N TYR A 209 30.25 14.71 1.52
CA TYR A 209 29.80 13.39 1.09
C TYR A 209 29.18 13.39 -0.33
N LEU A 210 28.99 14.58 -0.93
CA LEU A 210 28.30 14.73 -2.21
C LEU A 210 28.94 13.92 -3.33
N LYS A 211 30.28 13.98 -3.46
CA LYS A 211 30.99 13.27 -4.55
C LYS A 211 30.86 11.75 -4.46
N SER A 212 30.85 11.19 -3.25
CA SER A 212 30.61 9.75 -3.07
C SER A 212 29.20 9.37 -3.51
N LEU A 213 28.21 10.19 -3.12
CA LEU A 213 26.80 9.99 -3.47
C LEU A 213 26.53 10.23 -4.98
N GLU A 214 27.23 11.17 -5.60
CA GLU A 214 27.16 11.42 -7.05
C GLU A 214 27.81 10.31 -7.86
N LYS A 215 28.96 9.77 -7.42
CA LYS A 215 29.60 8.61 -8.07
C LYS A 215 28.69 7.38 -8.01
N ILE A 216 28.05 7.16 -6.87
CA ILE A 216 26.99 6.16 -6.66
C ILE A 216 25.84 6.37 -7.66
N LYS A 217 25.34 7.61 -7.78
CA LYS A 217 24.27 7.96 -8.73
C LYS A 217 24.68 7.73 -10.19
N LEU A 218 25.92 8.03 -10.55
CA LEU A 218 26.43 7.93 -11.92
C LEU A 218 26.65 6.47 -12.35
N ASN A 219 27.24 5.63 -11.49
CA ASN A 219 27.39 4.20 -11.75
C ASN A 219 26.04 3.53 -12.03
N ARG A 220 25.00 3.91 -11.28
CA ARG A 220 23.64 3.42 -11.46
C ARG A 220 23.01 3.83 -12.80
N LEU A 221 23.20 5.08 -13.24
CA LEU A 221 22.67 5.53 -14.53
C LEU A 221 23.25 4.71 -15.69
N GLN A 222 24.48 4.17 -15.54
CA GLN A 222 25.12 3.30 -16.53
C GLN A 222 24.60 1.86 -16.51
N GLU A 223 24.15 1.34 -15.35
CA GLU A 223 23.58 -0.01 -15.22
C GLU A 223 22.14 -0.11 -15.72
N LEU A 224 21.39 1.01 -15.76
CA LEU A 224 19.98 1.07 -16.17
C LEU A 224 19.78 1.40 -17.65
N THR A 225 20.83 1.79 -18.38
CA THR A 225 20.73 2.11 -19.81
C THR A 225 20.77 0.85 -20.68
N ASN A 226 19.60 0.47 -21.21
CA ASN A 226 19.53 -0.29 -22.46
C ASN A 226 20.05 0.61 -23.60
N PRO A 227 20.90 0.11 -24.53
CA PRO A 227 21.49 0.94 -25.58
C PRO A 227 20.48 1.50 -26.60
N ASP A 228 19.22 1.03 -26.59
CA ASP A 228 18.18 1.39 -27.57
C ASP A 228 17.09 2.36 -27.05
N GLU A 229 17.17 2.86 -25.79
CA GLU A 229 16.21 3.86 -25.28
C GLU A 229 16.82 5.27 -25.21
N PRO A 230 16.10 6.33 -25.64
CA PRO A 230 16.59 7.70 -25.54
C PRO A 230 16.80 8.09 -24.07
N ALA A 231 17.99 8.61 -23.77
CA ALA A 231 18.37 9.02 -22.42
C ALA A 231 17.35 10.02 -21.86
N GLN A 232 16.66 9.64 -20.78
CA GLN A 232 15.80 10.56 -20.05
C GLN A 232 16.64 11.73 -19.50
N GLU A 233 16.14 12.96 -19.67
CA GLU A 233 16.81 14.14 -19.14
C GLU A 233 17.04 13.98 -17.62
N PRO A 234 18.26 14.27 -17.12
CA PRO A 234 18.56 14.14 -15.70
C PRO A 234 17.67 15.10 -14.92
N THR A 235 16.78 14.53 -14.10
CA THR A 235 15.97 15.31 -13.18
C THR A 235 16.89 16.11 -12.27
N ASN A 236 16.66 17.43 -12.23
CA ASN A 236 17.48 18.44 -11.54
C ASN A 236 17.31 18.39 -10.00
N ILE A 237 17.33 17.19 -9.43
CA ILE A 237 17.13 16.93 -8.01
C ILE A 237 18.50 16.78 -7.34
N PRO A 238 18.81 17.59 -6.32
CA PRO A 238 20.09 17.52 -5.63
C PRO A 238 20.26 16.17 -4.94
N ALA A 239 21.48 15.62 -4.97
CA ALA A 239 21.80 14.33 -4.35
C ALA A 239 21.68 14.35 -2.81
N ILE A 240 21.68 15.54 -2.20
CA ILE A 240 21.52 15.74 -0.76
C ILE A 240 20.43 16.81 -0.53
N LEU A 241 19.49 16.50 0.35
CA LEU A 241 18.45 17.41 0.84
C LEU A 241 18.76 17.81 2.28
N TYR A 242 19.20 19.04 2.51
CA TYR A 242 19.48 19.59 3.85
C TYR A 242 18.39 20.55 4.32
N GLU A 243 18.04 20.50 5.60
CA GLU A 243 17.12 21.46 6.23
C GLU A 243 17.49 21.68 7.72
N LYS A 244 17.61 22.95 8.12
CA LYS A 244 17.67 23.34 9.55
C LYS A 244 16.24 23.46 10.06
N ILE A 245 15.83 22.59 10.97
CA ILE A 245 14.45 22.51 11.48
C ILE A 245 14.23 23.58 12.57
N ASN A 246 15.18 23.71 13.49
CA ASN A 246 15.21 24.74 14.51
C ASN A 246 16.62 24.90 15.09
N ASP A 247 16.77 25.64 16.18
CA ASP A 247 18.07 25.90 16.78
C ASP A 247 18.74 24.68 17.41
N ARG A 248 18.02 23.58 17.66
CA ARG A 248 18.62 22.36 18.19
C ARG A 248 18.63 21.19 17.21
N TRP A 249 18.10 21.35 16.00
CA TRP A 249 17.95 20.25 15.05
C TRP A 249 18.26 20.67 13.62
N GLU A 250 19.22 19.98 13.02
CA GLU A 250 19.56 20.06 11.60
C GLU A 250 19.53 18.64 11.03
N ILE A 251 18.86 18.46 9.89
CA ILE A 251 18.74 17.16 9.22
C ILE A 251 19.20 17.26 7.78
N ALA A 252 19.76 16.18 7.24
CA ALA A 252 19.91 16.01 5.81
C ALA A 252 19.55 14.59 5.37
N PHE A 253 19.11 14.45 4.13
CA PHE A 253 18.67 13.20 3.54
C PHE A 253 19.37 12.98 2.20
N ALA A 254 19.80 11.74 1.96
CA ALA A 254 20.17 11.24 0.64
C ALA A 254 19.59 9.83 0.45
N VAL A 255 19.53 9.37 -0.80
CA VAL A 255 19.10 8.00 -1.12
C VAL A 255 20.29 7.06 -0.92
N SER A 256 20.16 6.04 -0.06
CA SER A 256 21.22 5.04 0.13
C SER A 256 21.19 3.99 -0.98
N GLU A 257 22.25 3.20 -1.17
CA GLU A 257 22.24 2.11 -2.18
C GLU A 257 21.58 0.83 -1.66
N ASN A 258 22.15 0.26 -0.59
CA ASN A 258 21.87 -1.13 -0.20
C ASN A 258 21.13 -1.26 1.13
N SER A 259 21.42 -0.36 2.07
CA SER A 259 20.90 -0.44 3.43
C SER A 259 20.78 0.95 4.05
N PHE A 260 20.11 1.01 5.20
CA PHE A 260 19.98 2.24 5.95
C PHE A 260 21.35 2.72 6.42
N GLN A 261 21.69 3.97 6.11
CA GLN A 261 22.92 4.63 6.56
C GLN A 261 22.58 5.85 7.43
N GLN A 262 23.42 6.12 8.42
CA GLN A 262 23.23 7.24 9.33
C GLN A 262 24.55 7.86 9.77
N ILE A 263 24.61 9.19 9.79
CA ILE A 263 25.68 9.96 10.44
C ILE A 263 25.01 10.96 11.37
N SER A 264 25.15 10.76 12.68
CA SER A 264 24.47 11.59 13.68
C SER A 264 25.40 12.13 14.76
N PHE A 265 25.09 13.34 15.20
CA PHE A 265 25.79 14.03 16.27
C PHE A 265 24.80 14.48 17.36
N VAL A 266 25.14 14.18 18.61
CA VAL A 266 24.43 14.66 19.80
C VAL A 266 25.42 15.48 20.62
N ASN A 267 25.22 16.79 20.73
CA ASN A 267 26.15 17.68 21.46
C ASN A 267 27.60 17.47 21.00
N SER A 268 27.83 17.41 19.68
CA SER A 268 29.13 17.15 19.04
C SER A 268 29.77 15.78 19.32
N ILE A 269 29.07 14.86 19.99
CA ILE A 269 29.43 13.45 20.10
C ILE A 269 28.97 12.72 18.84
N ALA A 270 29.87 11.96 18.21
CA ALA A 270 29.53 11.10 17.08
C ALA A 270 28.77 9.84 17.55
N THR A 271 27.44 9.82 17.37
CA THR A 271 26.60 8.67 17.71
C THR A 271 26.58 7.65 16.57
N THR A 272 27.68 6.94 16.38
CA THR A 272 27.93 6.00 15.28
C THR A 272 26.96 4.81 15.25
N SER A 273 26.44 4.39 16.39
CA SER A 273 25.41 3.35 16.51
C SER A 273 23.97 3.91 16.51
N GLY A 274 23.81 5.23 16.37
CA GLY A 274 22.53 5.91 16.31
C GLY A 274 21.85 5.98 17.68
N GLY A 275 20.56 5.65 17.77
CA GLY A 275 19.82 5.70 19.02
C GLY A 275 18.42 6.29 18.88
N THR A 276 17.88 6.76 19.99
CA THR A 276 16.51 7.31 20.07
C THR A 276 16.29 8.53 19.18
N HIS A 277 17.28 9.40 19.00
CA HIS A 277 17.21 10.58 18.12
C HIS A 277 17.15 10.21 16.63
N VAL A 278 17.93 9.21 16.21
CA VAL A 278 17.90 8.70 14.83
C VAL A 278 16.55 8.06 14.52
N ASN A 279 16.05 7.21 15.42
CA ASN A 279 14.73 6.60 15.26
C ASN A 279 13.62 7.67 15.25
N TYR A 280 13.69 8.67 16.13
CA TYR A 280 12.72 9.76 16.17
C TYR A 280 12.56 10.51 14.84
N VAL A 281 13.67 10.80 14.13
CA VAL A 281 13.62 11.44 12.81
C VAL A 281 13.19 10.45 11.72
N THR A 282 13.79 9.26 11.68
CA THR A 282 13.53 8.29 10.61
C THR A 282 12.11 7.74 10.64
N ASP A 283 11.56 7.45 11.82
CA ASP A 283 10.20 6.92 11.96
C ASP A 283 9.14 7.92 11.47
N GLN A 284 9.38 9.24 11.66
CA GLN A 284 8.52 10.29 11.11
C GLN A 284 8.53 10.30 9.59
N ILE A 285 9.72 10.26 8.97
CA ILE A 285 9.85 10.24 7.50
C ILE A 285 9.20 8.98 6.94
N VAL A 286 9.52 7.81 7.48
CA VAL A 286 8.98 6.51 7.05
C VAL A 286 7.47 6.47 7.16
N LYS A 287 6.90 6.95 8.27
CA LYS A 287 5.44 7.01 8.47
C LYS A 287 4.77 7.91 7.42
N LYS A 288 5.28 9.14 7.23
CA LYS A 288 4.70 10.09 6.27
C LYS A 288 4.82 9.62 4.82
N VAL A 289 5.92 8.94 4.46
CA VAL A 289 6.10 8.30 3.15
C VAL A 289 5.11 7.14 2.99
N SER A 290 5.01 6.25 3.98
CA SER A 290 4.08 5.11 3.96
C SER A 290 2.62 5.56 3.81
N ASP A 291 2.19 6.58 4.53
CA ASP A 291 0.82 7.10 4.46
C ASP A 291 0.48 7.67 3.08
N ARG A 292 1.46 8.25 2.37
CA ARG A 292 1.27 8.71 0.99
C ARG A 292 1.15 7.55 0.00
N LEU A 293 1.94 6.50 0.17
CA LEU A 293 1.90 5.31 -0.68
C LEU A 293 0.60 4.53 -0.50
N LYS A 294 0.09 4.43 0.74
CA LYS A 294 -1.22 3.85 1.04
C LYS A 294 -2.36 4.55 0.30
N LYS A 295 -2.31 5.89 0.18
CA LYS A 295 -3.31 6.64 -0.63
C LYS A 295 -3.30 6.25 -2.10
N GLN A 296 -2.18 5.77 -2.61
CA GLN A 296 -2.04 5.25 -3.98
C GLN A 296 -2.30 3.74 -4.09
N LYS A 297 -2.92 3.12 -3.07
CA LYS A 297 -3.22 1.68 -2.97
C LYS A 297 -1.99 0.76 -3.05
N LYS A 298 -0.79 1.29 -2.84
CA LYS A 298 0.44 0.49 -2.77
C LYS A 298 0.84 0.29 -1.30
N SER A 299 1.12 -0.96 -0.93
CA SER A 299 1.50 -1.32 0.44
C SER A 299 2.96 -1.73 0.50
N ILE A 300 3.74 -1.03 1.32
CA ILE A 300 5.16 -1.33 1.56
C ILE A 300 5.43 -1.41 3.07
N LYS A 301 6.35 -2.30 3.46
CA LYS A 301 6.73 -2.44 4.87
C LYS A 301 7.68 -1.29 5.29
N PRO A 302 7.55 -0.75 6.51
CA PRO A 302 8.37 0.38 6.99
C PRO A 302 9.89 0.19 6.82
N PHE A 303 10.40 -1.02 7.06
CA PHE A 303 11.83 -1.31 6.92
C PHE A 303 12.34 -1.18 5.47
N GLN A 304 11.49 -1.45 4.47
CA GLN A 304 11.86 -1.32 3.06
C GLN A 304 12.02 0.15 2.67
N ILE A 305 11.24 1.06 3.28
CA ILE A 305 11.44 2.50 3.15
C ILE A 305 12.75 2.89 3.85
N LYS A 306 12.91 2.53 5.13
CA LYS A 306 14.07 2.91 5.96
C LYS A 306 15.40 2.47 5.34
N ASN A 307 15.47 1.28 4.77
CA ASN A 307 16.69 0.73 4.18
C ASN A 307 17.16 1.44 2.90
N ASN A 308 16.34 2.32 2.32
CA ASN A 308 16.71 3.14 1.16
C ASN A 308 17.08 4.59 1.56
N MET A 309 17.25 4.86 2.86
CA MET A 309 17.54 6.19 3.38
C MET A 309 18.98 6.29 3.88
N PHE A 310 19.65 7.39 3.55
CA PHE A 310 20.83 7.89 4.25
C PHE A 310 20.44 9.17 4.99
N ILE A 311 20.49 9.14 6.32
CA ILE A 311 20.15 10.29 7.17
C ILE A 311 21.38 10.91 7.83
N PHE A 312 21.45 12.24 7.82
CA PHE A 312 22.40 13.03 8.59
C PHE A 312 21.64 13.82 9.65
N ILE A 313 22.14 13.84 10.88
CA ILE A 313 21.48 14.52 12.00
C ILE A 313 22.52 15.26 12.83
N ASN A 314 22.34 16.55 13.06
CA ASN A 314 23.07 17.29 14.10
C ASN A 314 22.04 17.83 15.10
N CYS A 315 22.16 17.44 16.37
CA CYS A 315 21.20 17.83 17.38
C CYS A 315 21.80 18.15 18.75
N LEU A 316 21.09 18.98 19.50
CA LEU A 316 21.42 19.34 20.87
C LEU A 316 20.37 18.77 21.84
N ILE A 317 20.80 17.86 22.71
CA ILE A 317 19.95 17.13 23.66
C ILE A 317 20.32 17.53 25.07
N GLU A 318 19.31 17.81 25.91
CA GLU A 318 19.52 18.11 27.32
C GLU A 318 19.89 16.84 28.09
N ASN A 319 20.95 16.95 28.90
CA ASN A 319 21.44 15.92 29.83
C ASN A 319 21.39 14.50 29.21
N PRO A 320 22.07 14.27 28.07
CA PRO A 320 21.91 13.05 27.30
C PRO A 320 22.40 11.81 28.09
N ALA A 321 21.75 10.68 27.82
CA ALA A 321 22.07 9.37 28.36
C ALA A 321 22.39 8.41 27.20
N PHE A 322 23.39 7.56 27.41
CA PHE A 322 23.91 6.65 26.39
C PHE A 322 23.99 5.22 26.93
N THR A 323 24.16 4.24 26.04
CA THR A 323 24.34 2.83 26.42
C THR A 323 25.62 2.56 27.21
N SER A 324 26.69 3.31 26.93
CA SER A 324 27.99 3.16 27.58
C SER A 324 28.77 4.49 27.59
N GLN A 325 29.95 4.48 28.21
CA GLN A 325 30.87 5.62 28.20
C GLN A 325 31.40 5.96 26.79
N THR A 326 31.35 5.06 25.81
CA THR A 326 31.75 5.40 24.43
C THR A 326 30.77 6.37 23.77
N LYS A 327 29.54 6.48 24.30
CA LYS A 327 28.48 7.40 23.86
C LYS A 327 28.09 7.22 22.37
N GLU A 328 28.22 6.01 21.85
CA GLU A 328 27.92 5.69 20.45
C GLU A 328 26.41 5.56 20.17
N GLN A 329 25.62 5.22 21.20
CA GLN A 329 24.16 5.06 21.08
C GLN A 329 23.39 5.86 22.14
N LEU A 330 22.54 6.79 21.71
CA LEU A 330 21.68 7.58 22.59
C LEU A 330 20.46 6.77 23.07
N THR A 331 20.17 6.84 24.36
CA THR A 331 19.03 6.17 25.02
C THR A 331 18.01 7.13 25.63
N THR A 332 18.32 8.43 25.73
CA THR A 332 17.38 9.47 26.21
C THR A 332 16.04 9.36 25.51
N ARG A 333 14.94 9.37 26.26
CA ARG A 333 13.60 9.27 25.69
C ARG A 333 13.26 10.56 24.94
N VAL A 334 12.49 10.46 23.86
CA VAL A 334 12.12 11.62 23.02
C VAL A 334 11.49 12.77 23.82
N LYS A 335 10.69 12.45 24.83
CA LYS A 335 10.05 13.44 25.71
C LYS A 335 11.04 14.23 26.58
N ASP A 336 12.23 13.70 26.80
CA ASP A 336 13.27 14.26 27.66
C ASP A 336 14.38 14.95 26.83
N PHE A 337 14.18 15.14 25.51
CA PHE A 337 15.17 15.80 24.65
C PHE A 337 15.36 17.31 24.94
N GLY A 338 14.43 17.93 25.69
CA GLY A 338 14.40 19.37 25.89
C GLY A 338 14.02 20.18 24.64
N SER A 339 13.71 19.50 23.53
CA SER A 339 13.27 20.11 22.27
C SER A 339 12.56 19.11 21.38
N LYS A 340 11.86 19.58 20.34
CA LYS A 340 11.17 18.74 19.35
C LYS A 340 11.76 18.95 17.96
N CYS A 341 11.68 17.92 17.12
CA CYS A 341 12.03 17.96 15.71
C CYS A 341 10.86 17.42 14.90
N GLU A 342 9.94 18.30 14.51
CA GLU A 342 8.83 17.93 13.63
C GLU A 342 9.29 18.04 12.18
N VAL A 343 9.42 16.89 11.51
CA VAL A 343 9.87 16.86 10.11
C VAL A 343 8.78 17.48 9.22
N PRO A 344 9.03 18.58 8.48
CA PRO A 344 7.99 19.26 7.69
C PRO A 344 7.45 18.39 6.56
N ASN A 345 6.18 18.59 6.19
CA ASN A 345 5.60 17.89 5.04
C ASN A 345 6.27 18.28 3.71
N ASP A 346 6.81 19.49 3.63
CA ASP A 346 7.58 19.96 2.47
C ASP A 346 8.93 19.27 2.33
N PHE A 347 9.59 18.96 3.44
CA PHE A 347 10.78 18.12 3.41
C PHE A 347 10.44 16.73 2.85
N VAL A 348 9.34 16.11 3.31
CA VAL A 348 8.87 14.81 2.78
C VAL A 348 8.47 14.92 1.30
N ASN A 349 7.91 16.05 0.86
CA ASN A 349 7.65 16.31 -0.57
C ASN A 349 8.94 16.27 -1.39
N LYS A 350 10.01 16.92 -0.92
CA LYS A 350 11.33 16.89 -1.58
C LYS A 350 11.90 15.48 -1.60
N VAL A 351 11.81 14.75 -0.48
CA VAL A 351 12.26 13.34 -0.39
C VAL A 351 11.54 12.46 -1.42
N MET A 352 10.22 12.62 -1.58
CA MET A 352 9.43 11.87 -2.57
C MET A 352 9.70 12.28 -4.03
N LYS A 353 10.44 13.36 -4.29
CA LYS A 353 10.90 13.69 -5.64
C LYS A 353 12.17 12.94 -6.01
N THR A 354 12.95 12.46 -5.04
CA THR A 354 14.18 11.69 -5.29
C THR A 354 13.89 10.27 -5.77
N ASP A 355 14.93 9.55 -6.20
CA ASP A 355 14.89 8.13 -6.58
C ASP A 355 14.34 7.19 -5.50
N LEU A 356 14.21 7.66 -4.25
CA LEU A 356 13.53 6.90 -3.20
C LEU A 356 12.11 6.50 -3.64
N ALA A 357 11.37 7.41 -4.28
CA ALA A 357 9.98 7.15 -4.64
C ALA A 357 9.86 6.06 -5.69
N THR A 358 10.63 6.14 -6.78
CA THR A 358 10.66 5.12 -7.84
C THR A 358 11.05 3.76 -7.28
N ARG A 359 12.14 3.67 -6.48
CA ARG A 359 12.54 2.41 -5.83
C ARG A 359 11.45 1.81 -4.96
N ILE A 360 10.77 2.62 -4.16
CA ILE A 360 9.69 2.15 -3.30
C ILE A 360 8.50 1.68 -4.15
N PHE A 361 8.22 2.32 -5.28
CA PHE A 361 7.19 1.86 -6.21
C PHE A 361 7.53 0.50 -6.82
N ASP A 362 8.77 0.32 -7.28
CA ASP A 362 9.22 -0.95 -7.86
C ASP A 362 9.14 -2.08 -6.83
N ILE A 363 9.61 -1.84 -5.60
CA ILE A 363 9.51 -2.80 -4.50
C ILE A 363 8.05 -3.14 -4.18
N ALA A 364 7.16 -2.15 -4.19
CA ALA A 364 5.74 -2.38 -3.91
C ALA A 364 5.10 -3.24 -5.01
N ASP A 365 5.43 -2.99 -6.27
CA ASP A 365 4.92 -3.75 -7.41
C ASP A 365 5.48 -5.17 -7.42
N GLU A 366 6.78 -5.35 -7.16
CA GLU A 366 7.38 -6.68 -6.99
C GLU A 366 6.74 -7.47 -5.84
N ASN A 367 6.47 -6.84 -4.70
CA ASN A 367 5.83 -7.51 -3.56
C ASN A 367 4.42 -7.98 -3.93
N ALA A 368 3.66 -7.13 -4.64
CA ALA A 368 2.34 -7.48 -5.15
C ALA A 368 2.40 -8.67 -6.11
N GLU A 369 3.34 -8.66 -7.06
CA GLU A 369 3.54 -9.77 -7.99
C GLU A 369 3.95 -11.06 -7.28
N LYS A 370 4.92 -10.99 -6.35
CA LYS A 370 5.34 -12.14 -5.55
C LYS A 370 4.17 -12.71 -4.74
N GLN A 371 3.28 -11.87 -4.22
CA GLN A 371 2.09 -12.31 -3.50
C GLN A 371 1.09 -13.03 -4.42
N LEU A 372 0.85 -12.49 -5.61
CA LEU A 372 -0.08 -13.08 -6.58
C LEU A 372 0.47 -14.39 -7.16
N LYS A 373 1.77 -14.46 -7.45
CA LYS A 373 2.46 -15.67 -7.95
C LYS A 373 2.39 -16.85 -6.97
N LYS A 374 2.39 -16.60 -5.65
CA LYS A 374 2.20 -17.68 -4.63
C LYS A 374 0.89 -18.44 -4.80
N THR A 375 -0.09 -17.82 -5.45
CA THR A 375 -1.42 -18.39 -5.63
C THR A 375 -1.61 -19.07 -7.00
N ASP A 376 -0.59 -19.06 -7.85
CA ASP A 376 -0.67 -19.59 -9.22
C ASP A 376 -1.01 -21.09 -9.27
N GLY A 377 -1.77 -21.45 -10.29
CA GLY A 377 -2.02 -22.84 -10.65
C GLY A 377 -0.83 -23.49 -11.35
N SER A 378 -0.88 -24.81 -11.43
CA SER A 378 0.04 -25.57 -12.27
C SER A 378 -0.71 -26.70 -12.97
N ARG A 379 -0.18 -27.15 -14.11
CA ARG A 379 -0.71 -28.30 -14.85
C ARG A 379 -0.50 -29.58 -14.05
N LYS A 380 -1.54 -30.01 -13.33
CA LYS A 380 -1.59 -31.26 -12.55
C LYS A 380 -2.68 -32.17 -13.12
N ASN A 381 -2.53 -33.48 -13.06
CA ASN A 381 -3.53 -34.38 -13.66
C ASN A 381 -4.87 -34.45 -12.90
N ARG A 382 -4.92 -34.03 -11.63
CA ARG A 382 -6.12 -34.07 -10.81
C ARG A 382 -6.11 -33.00 -9.74
N ILE A 383 -7.28 -32.49 -9.36
CA ILE A 383 -7.46 -31.57 -8.24
C ILE A 383 -8.49 -32.15 -7.26
N THR A 384 -8.13 -32.15 -5.98
CA THR A 384 -8.98 -32.63 -4.88
C THR A 384 -9.45 -31.51 -3.95
N GLU A 385 -8.88 -30.32 -4.10
CA GLU A 385 -9.13 -29.15 -3.23
C GLU A 385 -10.54 -28.56 -3.39
N TYR A 386 -11.23 -28.84 -4.51
CA TYR A 386 -12.55 -28.27 -4.83
C TYR A 386 -13.58 -29.38 -5.02
N PRO A 387 -14.40 -29.70 -4.01
CA PRO A 387 -15.36 -30.83 -4.08
C PRO A 387 -16.45 -30.69 -5.13
N LYS A 388 -16.82 -29.45 -5.50
CA LYS A 388 -17.84 -29.17 -6.53
C LYS A 388 -17.29 -29.18 -7.96
N LEU A 389 -16.00 -29.44 -8.14
CA LEU A 389 -15.40 -29.61 -9.46
C LEU A 389 -15.70 -31.02 -9.97
N GLU A 390 -16.42 -31.10 -11.09
CA GLU A 390 -16.43 -32.30 -11.92
C GLU A 390 -15.28 -32.17 -12.92
N ASP A 391 -14.14 -32.79 -12.58
CA ASP A 391 -12.90 -32.67 -13.35
C ASP A 391 -12.96 -33.61 -14.57
N ALA A 392 -12.64 -33.11 -15.77
CA ALA A 392 -12.57 -33.96 -16.96
C ALA A 392 -11.46 -35.01 -16.80
N ASN A 393 -11.71 -36.26 -17.22
CA ASN A 393 -10.75 -37.35 -17.02
C ASN A 393 -9.37 -37.07 -17.64
N LYS A 394 -9.33 -36.30 -18.74
CA LYS A 394 -8.09 -35.95 -19.45
C LYS A 394 -7.56 -34.55 -19.13
N ALA A 395 -8.20 -33.80 -18.24
CA ALA A 395 -7.74 -32.45 -17.90
C ALA A 395 -6.36 -32.47 -17.23
N GLY A 396 -5.43 -31.63 -17.70
CA GLY A 396 -4.04 -31.59 -17.25
C GLY A 396 -3.12 -32.61 -17.90
N THR A 397 -3.65 -33.64 -18.55
CA THR A 397 -2.85 -34.63 -19.30
C THR A 397 -2.34 -34.06 -20.62
N LYS A 398 -1.68 -34.86 -21.45
CA LYS A 398 -1.24 -34.48 -22.82
C LYS A 398 -2.39 -33.95 -23.69
N GLU A 399 -3.62 -34.32 -23.39
CA GLU A 399 -4.83 -33.90 -24.12
C GLU A 399 -5.60 -32.76 -23.42
N GLY A 400 -4.98 -32.09 -22.44
CA GLY A 400 -5.59 -30.95 -21.74
C GLY A 400 -6.07 -29.85 -22.67
N TYR A 401 -5.36 -29.59 -23.77
CA TYR A 401 -5.75 -28.61 -24.79
C TYR A 401 -7.06 -28.95 -25.53
N LYS A 402 -7.52 -30.20 -25.49
CA LYS A 402 -8.84 -30.61 -26.03
C LYS A 402 -9.95 -30.48 -25.01
N CYS A 403 -9.60 -30.37 -23.72
CA CYS A 403 -10.57 -30.38 -22.64
C CYS A 403 -11.20 -28.99 -22.48
N THR A 404 -12.49 -28.97 -22.15
CA THR A 404 -13.30 -27.77 -21.92
C THR A 404 -13.79 -27.73 -20.49
N LEU A 405 -13.56 -26.60 -19.80
CA LEU A 405 -14.12 -26.33 -18.47
C LEU A 405 -15.38 -25.49 -18.61
N VAL A 406 -16.52 -26.00 -18.17
CA VAL A 406 -17.80 -25.29 -18.15
C VAL A 406 -17.95 -24.55 -16.81
N LEU A 407 -17.88 -23.23 -16.83
CA LEU A 407 -18.16 -22.36 -15.69
C LEU A 407 -19.66 -22.07 -15.64
N THR A 408 -20.30 -22.40 -14.52
CA THR A 408 -21.76 -22.35 -14.38
C THR A 408 -22.20 -21.27 -13.38
N GLU A 409 -23.30 -20.59 -13.66
CA GLU A 409 -23.91 -19.62 -12.73
C GLU A 409 -24.68 -20.36 -11.62
N GLY A 410 -24.01 -20.55 -10.47
CA GLY A 410 -24.58 -21.23 -9.31
C GLY A 410 -24.79 -22.73 -9.49
N ASP A 411 -25.32 -23.36 -8.43
CA ASP A 411 -25.53 -24.81 -8.39
C ASP A 411 -26.68 -25.27 -9.31
N SER A 412 -27.59 -24.35 -9.65
CA SER A 412 -28.71 -24.64 -10.55
C SER A 412 -28.22 -24.94 -11.97
N ALA A 413 -27.41 -24.03 -12.54
CA ALA A 413 -26.76 -24.25 -13.82
C ALA A 413 -25.80 -25.46 -13.78
N LEU A 414 -25.09 -25.67 -12.67
CA LEU A 414 -24.23 -26.85 -12.51
C LEU A 414 -24.99 -28.17 -12.73
N SER A 415 -26.20 -28.30 -12.19
CA SER A 415 -27.00 -29.53 -12.36
C SER A 415 -27.29 -29.84 -13.83
N LEU A 416 -27.53 -28.80 -14.64
CA LEU A 416 -27.73 -28.91 -16.09
C LEU A 416 -26.43 -29.32 -16.80
N ALA A 417 -25.29 -28.73 -16.43
CA ALA A 417 -23.98 -29.11 -16.98
C ALA A 417 -23.65 -30.58 -16.66
N VAL A 418 -23.86 -31.03 -15.42
CA VAL A 418 -23.62 -32.42 -15.00
C VAL A 418 -24.51 -33.39 -15.76
N ALA A 419 -25.77 -33.05 -16.01
CA ALA A 419 -26.65 -33.84 -16.87
C ALA A 419 -26.13 -33.90 -18.33
N GLY A 420 -25.60 -32.79 -18.83
CA GLY A 420 -24.95 -32.69 -20.13
C GLY A 420 -23.69 -33.56 -20.26
N LEU A 421 -22.87 -33.66 -19.20
CA LEU A 421 -21.69 -34.53 -19.17
C LEU A 421 -22.03 -36.01 -19.42
N ALA A 422 -23.25 -36.46 -19.07
CA ALA A 422 -23.70 -37.82 -19.38
C ALA A 422 -23.93 -38.06 -20.88
N VAL A 423 -24.05 -36.98 -21.69
CA VAL A 423 -24.23 -37.02 -23.14
C VAL A 423 -22.90 -36.83 -23.87
N VAL A 424 -22.15 -35.78 -23.53
CA VAL A 424 -20.89 -35.45 -24.22
C VAL A 424 -19.67 -36.22 -23.72
N GLY A 425 -19.82 -36.93 -22.59
CA GLY A 425 -18.76 -37.70 -21.95
C GLY A 425 -17.88 -36.87 -21.02
N ARG A 426 -17.28 -37.55 -20.04
CA ARG A 426 -16.42 -36.93 -19.00
C ARG A 426 -14.95 -36.81 -19.39
N ASP A 427 -14.56 -37.34 -20.55
CA ASP A 427 -13.14 -37.36 -20.93
C ASP A 427 -12.60 -35.96 -21.21
N TYR A 428 -13.37 -35.16 -21.94
CA TYR A 428 -12.96 -33.83 -22.41
C TYR A 428 -13.78 -32.69 -21.82
N TYR A 429 -14.79 -32.96 -20.99
CA TYR A 429 -15.62 -31.92 -20.38
C TYR A 429 -15.62 -32.03 -18.87
N GLY A 430 -15.36 -30.89 -18.22
CA GLY A 430 -15.51 -30.71 -16.78
C GLY A 430 -16.41 -29.51 -16.48
N CYS A 431 -16.92 -29.39 -15.26
CA CYS A 431 -17.73 -28.24 -14.87
C CYS A 431 -17.48 -27.77 -13.44
N PHE A 432 -17.67 -26.46 -13.21
CA PHE A 432 -17.46 -25.83 -11.91
C PHE A 432 -18.46 -24.66 -11.68
N PRO A 433 -19.11 -24.58 -10.50
CA PRO A 433 -20.05 -23.49 -10.19
C PRO A 433 -19.35 -22.24 -9.65
N LEU A 434 -19.73 -21.09 -10.19
CA LEU A 434 -19.47 -19.78 -9.59
C LEU A 434 -20.49 -19.54 -8.46
N ARG A 435 -20.07 -18.99 -7.31
CA ARG A 435 -20.94 -18.78 -6.15
C ARG A 435 -21.72 -17.46 -6.23
N GLY A 436 -21.46 -16.63 -7.23
CA GLY A 436 -22.16 -15.38 -7.51
C GLY A 436 -21.41 -14.49 -8.50
N LYS A 437 -21.61 -13.17 -8.37
CA LYS A 437 -20.91 -12.18 -9.20
C LYS A 437 -19.40 -12.22 -8.91
N MET A 438 -18.62 -12.45 -9.96
CA MET A 438 -17.16 -12.50 -9.88
C MET A 438 -16.57 -11.14 -9.45
N LEU A 439 -15.46 -11.18 -8.72
CA LEU A 439 -14.74 -9.96 -8.31
C LEU A 439 -14.13 -9.27 -9.55
N ASN A 440 -14.43 -7.98 -9.74
CA ASN A 440 -13.72 -7.16 -10.72
C ASN A 440 -12.24 -6.95 -10.29
N VAL A 441 -11.32 -7.56 -11.03
CA VAL A 441 -9.90 -7.64 -10.67
C VAL A 441 -9.08 -6.38 -10.97
N ARG A 442 -9.48 -5.55 -11.94
CA ARG A 442 -8.69 -4.38 -12.41
C ARG A 442 -8.43 -3.36 -11.30
N ASP A 443 -9.41 -3.14 -10.44
CA ASP A 443 -9.36 -2.18 -9.34
C ASP A 443 -9.27 -2.83 -7.95
N ALA A 444 -9.11 -4.15 -7.91
CA ALA A 444 -8.96 -4.91 -6.68
C ALA A 444 -7.50 -4.88 -6.21
N THR A 445 -7.32 -4.82 -4.90
CA THR A 445 -5.97 -4.96 -4.31
C THR A 445 -5.46 -6.39 -4.49
N PRO A 446 -4.13 -6.61 -4.56
CA PRO A 446 -3.57 -7.96 -4.62
C PRO A 446 -4.09 -8.88 -3.51
N ASP A 447 -4.24 -8.35 -2.29
CA ASP A 447 -4.79 -9.07 -1.15
C ASP A 447 -6.24 -9.51 -1.34
N GLN A 448 -7.09 -8.65 -1.92
CA GLN A 448 -8.48 -9.01 -2.26
C GLN A 448 -8.53 -10.13 -3.31
N ILE A 449 -7.65 -10.09 -4.32
CA ILE A 449 -7.56 -11.13 -5.35
C ILE A 449 -7.06 -12.44 -4.74
N THR A 450 -6.02 -12.41 -3.90
CA THR A 450 -5.48 -13.58 -3.17
C THR A 450 -6.54 -14.21 -2.27
N LYS A 451 -7.35 -13.41 -1.57
CA LYS A 451 -8.39 -13.89 -0.64
C LYS A 451 -9.67 -14.36 -1.34
N ASN A 452 -9.89 -13.99 -2.60
CA ASN A 452 -11.10 -14.40 -3.32
C ASN A 452 -11.01 -15.87 -3.73
N ALA A 453 -11.76 -16.72 -3.03
CA ALA A 453 -11.73 -18.17 -3.23
C ALA A 453 -12.15 -18.62 -4.65
N GLU A 454 -13.00 -17.87 -5.35
CA GLU A 454 -13.44 -18.21 -6.71
C GLU A 454 -12.34 -18.02 -7.73
N ILE A 455 -11.65 -16.88 -7.69
CA ILE A 455 -10.49 -16.61 -8.55
C ILE A 455 -9.40 -17.65 -8.28
N GLN A 456 -9.17 -18.00 -7.00
CA GLN A 456 -8.20 -19.02 -6.65
C GLN A 456 -8.59 -20.40 -7.19
N ALA A 457 -9.87 -20.78 -7.08
CA ALA A 457 -10.36 -22.02 -7.65
C ALA A 457 -10.13 -22.06 -9.16
N ILE A 458 -10.54 -21.03 -9.91
CA ILE A 458 -10.36 -20.98 -11.37
C ILE A 458 -8.88 -21.07 -11.74
N LYS A 459 -8.00 -20.32 -11.05
CA LYS A 459 -6.55 -20.39 -11.28
C LYS A 459 -6.00 -21.79 -11.10
N LYS A 460 -6.37 -22.48 -10.01
CA LYS A 460 -5.91 -23.84 -9.72
C LYS A 460 -6.50 -24.84 -10.72
N ILE A 461 -7.80 -24.75 -11.01
CA ILE A 461 -8.53 -25.65 -11.93
C ILE A 461 -7.99 -25.58 -13.34
N MET A 462 -7.74 -24.37 -13.85
CA MET A 462 -7.19 -24.15 -15.18
C MET A 462 -5.66 -24.30 -15.25
N GLY A 463 -4.95 -24.22 -14.11
CA GLY A 463 -3.49 -24.17 -14.10
C GLY A 463 -2.93 -22.81 -14.54
N LEU A 464 -3.67 -21.73 -14.29
CA LEU A 464 -3.30 -20.36 -14.70
C LEU A 464 -2.27 -19.73 -13.78
N GLN A 465 -1.34 -18.98 -14.37
CA GLN A 465 -0.23 -18.29 -13.71
C GLN A 465 -0.33 -16.80 -13.95
N HIS A 466 -0.26 -16.00 -12.89
CA HIS A 466 -0.54 -14.58 -12.96
C HIS A 466 0.53 -13.82 -13.77
N LYS A 467 0.07 -12.94 -14.68
CA LYS A 467 0.91 -12.17 -15.61
C LYS A 467 1.84 -13.00 -16.50
N LYS A 468 1.67 -14.32 -16.58
CA LYS A 468 2.30 -15.11 -17.64
C LYS A 468 1.62 -14.73 -18.95
N ARG A 469 2.41 -14.39 -19.97
CA ARG A 469 1.90 -14.23 -21.32
C ARG A 469 1.63 -15.62 -21.91
N TYR A 470 0.41 -15.86 -22.36
CA TYR A 470 0.00 -17.11 -22.99
C TYR A 470 0.01 -16.96 -24.50
N GLU A 471 0.73 -17.84 -25.18
CA GLU A 471 0.73 -17.95 -26.64
C GLU A 471 -0.15 -19.12 -27.11
N ASP A 472 -0.26 -20.14 -26.25
CA ASP A 472 -1.10 -21.31 -26.46
C ASP A 472 -1.67 -21.84 -25.13
N ALA A 473 -2.59 -22.80 -25.22
CA ALA A 473 -3.21 -23.44 -24.06
C ALA A 473 -2.48 -24.72 -23.60
N THR A 474 -1.32 -25.06 -24.15
CA THR A 474 -0.63 -26.33 -23.86
C THR A 474 -0.13 -26.41 -22.41
N SER A 475 0.16 -25.26 -21.80
CA SER A 475 0.57 -25.18 -20.40
C SER A 475 -0.58 -25.25 -19.39
N LEU A 476 -1.83 -25.24 -19.87
CA LEU A 476 -3.04 -25.26 -19.04
C LEU A 476 -3.57 -26.68 -18.81
N ARG A 477 -4.50 -26.79 -17.85
CA ARG A 477 -5.29 -28.00 -17.58
C ARG A 477 -6.35 -28.25 -18.65
N TYR A 478 -6.96 -27.17 -19.12
CA TYR A 478 -8.05 -27.13 -20.09
C TYR A 478 -7.67 -26.17 -21.21
N GLY A 479 -8.00 -26.52 -22.45
CA GLY A 479 -7.78 -25.71 -23.63
C GLY A 479 -8.88 -24.69 -23.89
N HIS A 480 -10.06 -24.92 -23.32
CA HIS A 480 -11.24 -24.09 -23.54
C HIS A 480 -11.98 -23.81 -22.24
N ILE A 481 -12.60 -22.64 -22.15
CA ILE A 481 -13.56 -22.27 -21.12
C ILE A 481 -14.90 -22.04 -21.81
N THR A 482 -15.95 -22.72 -21.33
CA THR A 482 -17.34 -22.43 -21.71
C THR A 482 -18.04 -21.72 -20.56
N ILE A 483 -18.64 -20.56 -20.83
CA ILE A 483 -19.46 -19.83 -19.88
C ILE A 483 -20.91 -20.28 -20.05
N MET A 484 -21.53 -20.73 -18.98
CA MET A 484 -22.92 -21.19 -18.94
C MET A 484 -23.68 -20.43 -17.83
N THR A 485 -24.19 -19.26 -18.20
CA THR A 485 -24.98 -18.37 -17.34
C THR A 485 -26.44 -18.44 -17.72
N ASP A 486 -27.31 -17.95 -16.85
CA ASP A 486 -28.70 -17.72 -17.21
C ASP A 486 -28.77 -16.69 -18.36
N GLN A 487 -29.74 -16.85 -19.27
CA GLN A 487 -29.89 -15.97 -20.44
C GLN A 487 -30.65 -14.69 -20.03
N ASP A 488 -30.17 -14.04 -18.98
CA ASP A 488 -30.67 -12.78 -18.45
C ASP A 488 -29.57 -11.71 -18.39
N HIS A 489 -29.93 -10.51 -17.94
CA HIS A 489 -28.99 -9.40 -17.86
C HIS A 489 -27.86 -9.64 -16.83
N ASP A 490 -28.13 -10.29 -15.69
CA ASP A 490 -27.11 -10.55 -14.67
C ASP A 490 -26.11 -11.62 -15.16
N GLY A 491 -26.55 -12.59 -15.95
CA GLY A 491 -25.72 -13.54 -16.67
C GLY A 491 -24.76 -12.85 -17.65
N SER A 492 -25.24 -11.88 -18.45
CA SER A 492 -24.38 -11.06 -19.32
C SER A 492 -23.32 -10.29 -18.53
N HIS A 493 -23.63 -9.80 -17.33
CA HIS A 493 -22.63 -9.18 -16.46
C HIS A 493 -21.58 -10.17 -15.96
N ILE A 494 -21.97 -11.41 -15.61
CA ILE A 494 -21.01 -12.47 -15.24
C ILE A 494 -20.08 -12.78 -16.41
N LYS A 495 -20.60 -12.92 -17.63
CA LYS A 495 -19.78 -13.09 -18.84
C LYS A 495 -18.73 -11.97 -18.96
N GLY A 496 -19.17 -10.72 -18.81
CA GLY A 496 -18.30 -9.56 -18.86
C GLY A 496 -17.22 -9.56 -17.77
N LEU A 497 -17.57 -9.93 -16.53
CA LEU A 497 -16.61 -10.04 -15.44
C LEU A 497 -15.57 -11.14 -15.67
N ILE A 498 -15.95 -12.27 -16.27
CA ILE A 498 -15.03 -13.35 -16.66
C ILE A 498 -14.07 -12.85 -17.76
N ILE A 499 -14.58 -12.20 -18.80
CA ILE A 499 -13.76 -11.61 -19.88
C ILE A 499 -12.75 -10.62 -19.29
N ASN A 500 -13.22 -9.71 -18.43
CA ASN A 500 -12.37 -8.74 -17.73
C ASN A 500 -11.31 -9.41 -16.84
N PHE A 501 -11.67 -10.49 -16.14
CA PHE A 501 -10.72 -11.25 -15.34
C PHE A 501 -9.62 -11.90 -16.20
N LEU A 502 -10.02 -12.55 -17.29
CA LEU A 502 -9.10 -13.27 -18.17
C LEU A 502 -8.12 -12.31 -18.85
N GLU A 503 -8.64 -11.21 -19.43
CA GLU A 503 -7.82 -10.18 -20.07
C GLU A 503 -6.84 -9.56 -19.05
N SER A 504 -7.33 -9.16 -17.88
CA SER A 504 -6.54 -8.33 -16.96
C SER A 504 -5.48 -9.14 -16.22
N SER A 505 -5.77 -10.41 -15.91
CA SER A 505 -4.89 -11.26 -15.10
C SER A 505 -3.93 -12.13 -15.91
N PHE A 506 -4.25 -12.45 -17.17
CA PHE A 506 -3.53 -13.40 -18.01
C PHE A 506 -3.33 -12.83 -19.44
N PRO A 507 -2.29 -12.01 -19.63
CA PRO A 507 -1.98 -11.44 -20.94
C PRO A 507 -1.87 -12.53 -22.02
N GLY A 508 -2.42 -12.28 -23.21
CA GLY A 508 -2.37 -13.22 -24.33
C GLY A 508 -3.37 -14.38 -24.29
N LEU A 509 -4.06 -14.61 -23.16
CA LEU A 509 -4.95 -15.76 -23.04
C LEU A 509 -6.20 -15.63 -23.94
N LEU A 510 -6.77 -14.43 -24.04
CA LEU A 510 -7.90 -14.15 -24.93
C LEU A 510 -7.47 -13.90 -26.39
N ASP A 511 -6.17 -13.91 -26.68
CA ASP A 511 -5.67 -13.88 -28.07
C ASP A 511 -5.77 -15.27 -28.73
N ILE A 512 -5.94 -16.33 -27.92
CA ILE A 512 -6.04 -17.71 -28.40
C ILE A 512 -7.43 -17.94 -29.02
N PRO A 513 -7.53 -18.20 -30.34
CA PRO A 513 -8.81 -18.37 -31.00
C PRO A 513 -9.61 -19.55 -30.43
N GLY A 514 -10.90 -19.34 -30.15
CA GLY A 514 -11.78 -20.36 -29.62
C GLY A 514 -11.47 -20.81 -28.19
N PHE A 515 -10.64 -20.07 -27.44
CA PHE A 515 -10.39 -20.35 -26.01
C PHE A 515 -11.64 -20.10 -25.17
N LEU A 516 -12.34 -18.99 -25.41
CA LEU A 516 -13.56 -18.62 -24.69
C LEU A 516 -14.79 -18.92 -25.52
N ILE A 517 -15.71 -19.65 -24.92
CA ILE A 517 -16.94 -20.15 -25.54
C ILE A 517 -18.11 -19.76 -24.62
N GLU A 518 -19.25 -19.51 -25.22
CA GLU A 518 -20.53 -19.30 -24.55
C GLU A 518 -21.47 -20.46 -24.86
N PHE A 519 -22.20 -20.93 -23.85
CA PHE A 519 -23.33 -21.84 -24.03
C PHE A 519 -24.63 -21.06 -23.86
N ILE A 520 -25.39 -20.89 -24.94
CA ILE A 520 -26.68 -20.21 -24.95
C ILE A 520 -27.83 -21.21 -24.80
N THR A 521 -28.94 -20.75 -24.23
CA THR A 521 -30.19 -21.53 -24.16
C THR A 521 -31.37 -20.72 -24.69
N PRO A 522 -32.45 -21.38 -25.16
CA PRO A 522 -33.66 -20.68 -25.54
C PRO A 522 -34.27 -19.89 -24.37
N ILE A 523 -34.69 -18.65 -24.62
CA ILE A 523 -35.40 -17.80 -23.66
C ILE A 523 -36.88 -18.19 -23.58
N ILE A 524 -37.49 -18.47 -24.74
CA ILE A 524 -38.90 -18.86 -24.84
C ILE A 524 -39.04 -20.11 -25.70
N LYS A 525 -39.85 -21.06 -25.24
CA LYS A 525 -40.26 -22.23 -26.02
C LYS A 525 -41.76 -22.21 -26.21
N ILE A 526 -42.20 -22.22 -27.45
CA ILE A 526 -43.60 -22.25 -27.82
C ILE A 526 -43.98 -23.66 -28.20
N THR A 527 -45.05 -24.17 -27.59
CA THR A 527 -45.68 -25.43 -27.99
C THR A 527 -46.96 -25.13 -28.74
N ILE A 528 -46.95 -25.33 -30.05
CA ILE A 528 -48.14 -25.32 -30.89
C ILE A 528 -48.92 -26.59 -30.58
N THR A 529 -50.21 -26.45 -30.27
CA THR A 529 -51.13 -27.55 -29.94
C THR A 529 -52.04 -27.91 -31.11
N ARG A 530 -52.42 -26.92 -31.94
CA ARG A 530 -53.18 -27.09 -33.19
C ARG A 530 -52.67 -26.08 -34.25
N PRO A 531 -52.64 -26.45 -35.55
CA PRO A 531 -53.16 -27.68 -36.17
C PRO A 531 -52.22 -28.89 -36.09
N LYS A 532 -50.93 -28.71 -35.81
CA LYS A 532 -49.96 -29.79 -35.60
C LYS A 532 -49.15 -29.52 -34.34
N LYS A 533 -48.88 -30.58 -33.57
CA LYS A 533 -48.01 -30.46 -32.39
C LYS A 533 -46.57 -30.21 -32.85
N GLN A 534 -46.08 -29.01 -32.61
CA GLN A 534 -44.73 -28.58 -32.95
C GLN A 534 -44.21 -27.66 -31.85
N THR A 535 -42.90 -27.69 -31.65
CA THR A 535 -42.22 -26.84 -30.68
C THR A 535 -41.27 -25.90 -31.40
N ILE A 536 -41.31 -24.62 -31.05
CA ILE A 536 -40.42 -23.59 -31.61
C ILE A 536 -39.66 -22.96 -30.43
N SER A 537 -38.34 -22.88 -30.55
CA SER A 537 -37.46 -22.30 -29.54
C SER A 537 -36.94 -20.95 -30.03
N PHE A 538 -37.05 -19.93 -29.19
CA PHE A 538 -36.56 -18.58 -29.45
C PHE A 538 -35.42 -18.24 -28.49
N TYR A 539 -34.35 -17.64 -29.03
CA TYR A 539 -33.11 -17.33 -28.30
C TYR A 539 -32.96 -15.84 -27.98
N ASN A 540 -33.87 -15.00 -28.47
CA ASN A 540 -33.96 -13.58 -28.15
C ASN A 540 -35.46 -13.18 -28.04
N MET A 541 -35.73 -12.01 -27.46
CA MET A 541 -37.08 -11.45 -27.41
C MET A 541 -37.56 -10.93 -28.78
N PRO A 542 -36.74 -10.26 -29.61
CA PRO A 542 -37.21 -9.73 -30.90
C PRO A 542 -37.77 -10.80 -31.85
N ASP A 543 -37.11 -11.96 -32.00
CA ASP A 543 -37.60 -13.02 -32.89
C ASP A 543 -38.89 -13.63 -32.36
N TYR A 544 -39.02 -13.74 -31.02
CA TYR A 544 -40.24 -14.19 -30.38
C TYR A 544 -41.39 -13.21 -30.61
N GLU A 545 -41.20 -11.91 -30.34
CA GLU A 545 -42.27 -10.91 -30.51
C GLU A 545 -42.67 -10.77 -31.97
N LYS A 546 -41.70 -10.80 -32.90
CA LYS A 546 -42.02 -10.84 -34.33
C LYS A 546 -42.89 -12.04 -34.69
N TRP A 547 -42.54 -13.23 -34.22
CA TRP A 547 -43.39 -14.41 -34.42
C TRP A 547 -44.75 -14.25 -33.72
N ARG A 548 -44.77 -13.64 -32.53
CA ARG A 548 -45.99 -13.40 -31.76
C ARG A 548 -46.96 -12.49 -32.52
N GLU A 549 -46.47 -11.43 -33.13
CA GLU A 549 -47.28 -10.48 -33.89
C GLU A 549 -47.68 -11.02 -35.27
N GLU A 550 -46.73 -11.60 -36.01
CA GLU A 550 -46.90 -11.94 -37.42
C GLU A 550 -47.46 -13.36 -37.66
N GLU A 551 -47.21 -14.31 -36.76
CA GLU A 551 -47.46 -15.74 -37.00
C GLU A 551 -48.37 -16.39 -35.97
N SER A 552 -48.40 -15.90 -34.72
CA SER A 552 -49.06 -16.59 -33.61
C SER A 552 -50.57 -16.75 -33.79
N HIS A 553 -51.22 -15.81 -34.48
CA HIS A 553 -52.66 -15.83 -34.76
C HIS A 553 -53.07 -17.01 -35.65
N LYS A 554 -52.12 -17.67 -36.33
CA LYS A 554 -52.37 -18.84 -37.19
C LYS A 554 -52.48 -20.15 -36.40
N TYR A 555 -52.19 -20.13 -35.10
CA TYR A 555 -51.99 -21.33 -34.28
C TYR A 555 -52.74 -21.26 -32.94
N THR A 556 -53.03 -22.42 -32.36
CA THR A 556 -53.33 -22.50 -30.92
C THR A 556 -52.06 -22.95 -30.22
N TRP A 557 -51.51 -22.14 -29.33
CA TRP A 557 -50.17 -22.36 -28.77
C TRP A 557 -50.10 -22.02 -27.28
N LYS A 558 -49.02 -22.46 -26.64
CA LYS A 558 -48.67 -22.08 -25.26
C LYS A 558 -47.20 -21.69 -25.23
N GLN A 559 -46.87 -20.56 -24.60
CA GLN A 559 -45.49 -20.21 -24.29
C GLN A 559 -45.05 -20.83 -22.96
N LYS A 560 -43.77 -21.14 -22.88
CA LYS A 560 -43.05 -21.37 -21.64
C LYS A 560 -41.81 -20.50 -21.64
N TYR A 561 -41.72 -19.62 -20.66
CA TYR A 561 -40.57 -18.77 -20.42
C TYR A 561 -39.51 -19.53 -19.60
N TYR A 562 -38.25 -19.46 -20.01
CA TYR A 562 -37.12 -20.12 -19.35
C TYR A 562 -36.37 -19.06 -18.53
N LYS A 563 -36.78 -18.90 -17.27
CA LYS A 563 -36.24 -17.88 -16.34
C LYS A 563 -34.76 -18.06 -15.99
N GLY A 564 -34.24 -19.27 -16.18
CA GLY A 564 -32.86 -19.65 -15.88
C GLY A 564 -32.65 -21.13 -16.20
N LEU A 565 -31.40 -21.55 -16.25
CA LEU A 565 -30.97 -22.89 -16.66
C LEU A 565 -31.56 -24.00 -15.78
N GLY A 566 -31.91 -23.69 -14.52
CA GLY A 566 -32.62 -24.61 -13.61
C GLY A 566 -34.05 -24.98 -14.02
N THR A 567 -34.65 -24.23 -14.94
CA THR A 567 -36.05 -24.42 -15.38
C THR A 567 -36.17 -25.49 -16.47
N SER A 568 -35.03 -25.83 -17.10
CA SER A 568 -34.96 -26.89 -18.11
C SER A 568 -34.99 -28.26 -17.46
N THR A 569 -35.73 -29.18 -18.07
CA THR A 569 -35.74 -30.58 -17.63
C THR A 569 -34.45 -31.28 -18.00
N GLN A 570 -34.11 -32.39 -17.32
CA GLN A 570 -32.95 -33.20 -17.69
C GLN A 570 -33.02 -33.71 -19.14
N GLN A 571 -34.23 -33.94 -19.67
CA GLN A 571 -34.42 -34.33 -21.06
C GLN A 571 -34.03 -33.20 -22.02
N GLU A 572 -34.45 -31.97 -21.73
CA GLU A 572 -34.05 -30.79 -22.50
C GLU A 572 -32.55 -30.54 -22.43
N ALA A 573 -31.93 -30.75 -21.26
CA ALA A 573 -30.48 -30.70 -21.13
C ALA A 573 -29.82 -31.72 -22.07
N ARG A 574 -30.31 -32.96 -22.14
CA ARG A 574 -29.78 -33.95 -23.09
C ARG A 574 -29.97 -33.54 -24.55
N GLU A 575 -31.11 -32.92 -24.88
CA GLU A 575 -31.37 -32.38 -26.22
C GLU A 575 -30.37 -31.27 -26.58
N TYR A 576 -30.16 -30.29 -25.70
CA TYR A 576 -29.20 -29.20 -25.92
C TYR A 576 -27.77 -29.74 -26.13
N PHE A 577 -27.33 -30.67 -25.28
CA PHE A 577 -25.99 -31.25 -25.38
C PHE A 577 -25.84 -32.21 -26.56
N SER A 578 -26.92 -32.81 -27.07
CA SER A 578 -26.90 -33.59 -28.32
C SER A 578 -26.75 -32.72 -29.57
N GLN A 579 -27.12 -31.43 -29.46
CA GLN A 579 -27.04 -30.42 -30.51
C GLN A 579 -26.15 -29.25 -30.06
N LEU A 580 -25.01 -29.60 -29.45
CA LEU A 580 -24.11 -28.66 -28.78
C LEU A 580 -23.67 -27.52 -29.71
N ASP A 581 -23.39 -27.83 -30.98
CA ASP A 581 -22.94 -26.84 -31.98
C ASP A 581 -23.96 -25.72 -32.27
N LEU A 582 -25.25 -25.96 -32.02
CA LEU A 582 -26.29 -24.92 -32.14
C LEU A 582 -26.30 -23.98 -30.92
N HIS A 583 -25.79 -24.45 -29.78
CA HIS A 583 -25.84 -23.78 -28.50
C HIS A 583 -24.49 -23.16 -28.11
N LEU A 584 -23.40 -23.56 -28.77
CA LEU A 584 -22.09 -22.96 -28.56
C LEU A 584 -21.84 -21.78 -29.50
N LYS A 585 -21.46 -20.65 -28.92
CA LYS A 585 -20.92 -19.50 -29.64
C LYS A 585 -19.50 -19.25 -29.17
N LYS A 586 -18.59 -18.96 -30.09
CA LYS A 586 -17.19 -18.65 -29.74
C LYS A 586 -17.03 -17.16 -29.60
N PHE A 587 -16.24 -16.69 -28.64
CA PHE A 587 -15.75 -15.33 -28.70
C PHE A 587 -14.59 -15.25 -29.69
N HIS A 588 -14.57 -14.19 -30.49
CA HIS A 588 -13.42 -13.89 -31.32
C HIS A 588 -12.21 -13.57 -30.43
N ALA A 589 -11.00 -13.87 -30.89
CA ALA A 589 -9.77 -13.43 -30.22
C ALA A 589 -9.73 -11.90 -30.10
N LEU A 590 -8.98 -11.33 -29.16
CA LEU A 590 -8.93 -9.86 -29.03
C LEU A 590 -8.53 -9.17 -30.34
N GLN A 591 -9.28 -8.13 -30.73
CA GLN A 591 -9.03 -7.32 -31.92
C GLN A 591 -9.10 -5.82 -31.61
N GLY A 592 -8.37 -5.02 -32.40
CA GLY A 592 -8.51 -3.56 -32.43
C GLY A 592 -8.59 -2.91 -31.05
N ASP A 593 -9.73 -2.28 -30.76
CA ASP A 593 -10.00 -1.53 -29.53
C ASP A 593 -10.68 -2.35 -28.43
N ASP A 594 -10.78 -3.69 -28.55
CA ASP A 594 -11.46 -4.54 -27.57
C ASP A 594 -10.94 -4.31 -26.14
N CYS A 595 -9.61 -4.26 -25.94
CA CYS A 595 -9.01 -3.99 -24.63
C CYS A 595 -9.44 -2.63 -24.05
N GLN A 596 -9.61 -1.62 -24.90
CA GLN A 596 -10.05 -0.28 -24.47
C GLN A 596 -11.53 -0.29 -24.07
N LEU A 597 -12.36 -1.07 -24.77
CA LEU A 597 -13.77 -1.26 -24.44
C LEU A 597 -13.96 -2.09 -23.15
N ILE A 598 -13.15 -3.13 -22.94
CA ILE A 598 -13.12 -3.85 -21.65
C ILE A 598 -12.75 -2.88 -20.53
N ASP A 599 -11.73 -2.04 -20.72
CA ASP A 599 -11.36 -1.03 -19.73
C ASP A 599 -12.46 0.02 -19.51
N LEU A 600 -13.14 0.48 -20.57
CA LEU A 600 -14.32 1.35 -20.47
C LEU A 600 -15.41 0.75 -19.57
N ALA A 601 -15.74 -0.53 -19.79
CA ALA A 601 -16.78 -1.22 -19.04
C ALA A 601 -16.41 -1.44 -17.57
N PHE A 602 -15.16 -1.83 -17.27
CA PHE A 602 -14.79 -2.34 -15.94
C PHE A 602 -13.89 -1.42 -15.09
N SER A 603 -13.31 -0.36 -15.65
CA SER A 603 -12.48 0.58 -14.90
C SER A 603 -13.32 1.52 -14.03
N LYS A 604 -13.09 1.53 -12.72
CA LYS A 604 -13.77 2.46 -11.80
C LYS A 604 -13.48 3.92 -12.09
N LYS A 605 -12.38 4.22 -12.80
CA LYS A 605 -12.00 5.59 -13.18
C LYS A 605 -12.82 6.16 -14.34
N LYS A 606 -13.51 5.30 -15.09
CA LYS A 606 -14.27 5.65 -16.30
C LYS A 606 -15.78 5.76 -16.07
N ALA A 607 -16.16 6.29 -14.91
CA ALA A 607 -17.58 6.44 -14.57
C ALA A 607 -18.30 7.40 -15.53
N ASP A 608 -17.68 8.54 -15.87
CA ASP A 608 -18.25 9.52 -16.79
C ASP A 608 -18.25 9.03 -18.24
N ASP A 609 -17.17 8.36 -18.67
CA ASP A 609 -17.12 7.74 -19.99
C ASP A 609 -18.26 6.71 -20.17
N ARG A 610 -18.57 5.91 -19.13
CA ARG A 610 -19.73 5.00 -19.17
C ARG A 610 -21.06 5.72 -19.23
N LYS A 611 -21.20 6.91 -18.64
CA LYS A 611 -22.42 7.71 -18.79
C LYS A 611 -22.62 8.10 -20.24
N GLU A 612 -21.56 8.53 -20.91
CA GLU A 612 -21.63 8.90 -22.33
C GLU A 612 -21.88 7.67 -23.21
N TRP A 613 -21.20 6.56 -22.95
CA TRP A 613 -21.43 5.28 -23.60
C TRP A 613 -22.90 4.83 -23.53
N LEU A 614 -23.54 4.96 -22.37
CA LEU A 614 -24.97 4.64 -22.20
C LEU A 614 -25.90 5.59 -22.97
N LYS A 615 -25.53 6.86 -23.14
CA LYS A 615 -26.34 7.82 -23.93
C LYS A 615 -26.29 7.53 -25.42
N LEU A 616 -25.18 7.00 -25.90
CA LEU A 616 -24.96 6.68 -27.31
C LEU A 616 -25.65 5.37 -27.73
N TYR A 617 -26.22 4.62 -26.79
CA TYR A 617 -26.96 3.41 -27.10
C TYR A 617 -28.25 3.71 -27.87
N GLU A 618 -28.42 3.08 -29.03
CA GLU A 618 -29.65 3.13 -29.81
C GLU A 618 -30.53 1.91 -29.49
N PRO A 619 -31.77 2.12 -28.98
CA PRO A 619 -32.71 1.04 -28.71
C PRO A 619 -32.95 0.14 -29.92
N GLY A 620 -32.93 -1.18 -29.69
CA GLY A 620 -33.03 -2.18 -30.76
C GLY A 620 -31.68 -2.70 -31.25
N THR A 621 -30.58 -2.07 -30.84
CA THR A 621 -29.22 -2.59 -31.04
C THR A 621 -28.99 -3.76 -30.08
N VAL A 622 -29.03 -4.98 -30.61
CA VAL A 622 -28.85 -6.25 -29.86
C VAL A 622 -27.93 -7.17 -30.65
N LEU A 623 -27.27 -8.11 -29.97
CA LEU A 623 -26.41 -9.10 -30.61
C LEU A 623 -27.22 -10.00 -31.55
N ASP A 624 -26.70 -10.27 -32.75
CA ASP A 624 -27.36 -11.14 -33.72
C ASP A 624 -27.32 -12.61 -33.24
N PRO A 625 -28.47 -13.26 -32.98
CA PRO A 625 -28.53 -14.63 -32.49
C PRO A 625 -27.96 -15.67 -33.46
N LYS A 626 -27.77 -15.33 -34.74
CA LYS A 626 -27.25 -16.26 -35.75
C LYS A 626 -25.74 -16.27 -35.82
N LEU A 627 -25.05 -15.33 -35.16
CA LEU A 627 -23.60 -15.28 -35.12
C LEU A 627 -23.04 -16.53 -34.41
N THR A 628 -22.14 -17.24 -35.07
CA THR A 628 -21.40 -18.37 -34.50
C THR A 628 -20.15 -17.90 -33.75
N GLU A 629 -19.65 -16.72 -34.10
CA GLU A 629 -18.49 -16.07 -33.49
C GLU A 629 -18.85 -14.62 -33.09
N ILE A 630 -18.56 -14.25 -31.84
CA ILE A 630 -18.96 -13.01 -31.20
C ILE A 630 -17.72 -12.12 -31.01
N PRO A 631 -17.63 -10.97 -31.70
CA PRO A 631 -16.62 -9.96 -31.37
C PRO A 631 -16.82 -9.42 -29.95
N ILE A 632 -15.73 -9.22 -29.19
CA ILE A 632 -15.82 -8.76 -27.80
C ILE A 632 -16.41 -7.34 -27.73
N SER A 633 -16.02 -6.47 -28.65
CA SER A 633 -16.64 -5.15 -28.86
C SER A 633 -18.16 -5.21 -29.04
N ASP A 634 -18.66 -6.14 -29.85
CA ASP A 634 -20.09 -6.36 -30.06
C ASP A 634 -20.78 -6.89 -28.79
N PHE A 635 -20.16 -7.84 -28.09
CA PHE A 635 -20.66 -8.29 -26.79
C PHE A 635 -20.80 -7.12 -25.80
N ILE A 636 -19.79 -6.25 -25.71
CA ILE A 636 -19.82 -5.08 -24.81
C ILE A 636 -20.94 -4.13 -25.21
N ASN A 637 -20.99 -3.73 -26.49
CA ASN A 637 -21.88 -2.67 -26.98
C ASN A 637 -23.30 -3.13 -27.32
N LYS A 638 -23.57 -4.43 -27.40
CA LYS A 638 -24.89 -4.98 -27.78
C LYS A 638 -25.51 -5.90 -26.74
N GLU A 639 -24.75 -6.40 -25.77
CA GLU A 639 -25.26 -7.28 -24.72
C GLU A 639 -24.96 -6.74 -23.31
N LEU A 640 -23.70 -6.47 -22.97
CA LEU A 640 -23.31 -5.96 -21.64
C LEU A 640 -23.92 -4.57 -21.34
N ILE A 641 -24.12 -3.75 -22.37
CA ILE A 641 -24.80 -2.46 -22.23
C ILE A 641 -26.24 -2.62 -21.75
N LEU A 642 -26.94 -3.69 -22.17
CA LEU A 642 -28.31 -3.97 -21.76
C LEU A 642 -28.38 -4.25 -20.26
N PHE A 643 -27.39 -4.97 -19.73
CA PHE A 643 -27.24 -5.11 -18.29
C PHE A 643 -27.06 -3.76 -17.59
N SER A 644 -26.21 -2.89 -18.12
CA SER A 644 -25.93 -1.58 -17.51
C SER A 644 -27.18 -0.67 -17.51
N LEU A 645 -27.98 -0.73 -18.57
CA LEU A 645 -29.29 -0.06 -18.66
C LEU A 645 -30.26 -0.64 -17.62
N ALA A 646 -30.39 -1.97 -17.57
CA ALA A 646 -31.25 -2.65 -16.60
C ALA A 646 -30.82 -2.37 -15.16
N ASP A 647 -29.52 -2.28 -14.88
CA ASP A 647 -28.98 -1.96 -13.56
C ASP A 647 -29.33 -0.54 -13.12
N ASN A 648 -29.26 0.43 -14.04
CA ASN A 648 -29.73 1.79 -13.78
C ASN A 648 -31.24 1.83 -13.51
N ILE A 649 -32.04 1.15 -14.35
CA ILE A 649 -33.50 1.09 -14.20
C ILE A 649 -33.90 0.53 -12.83
N ARG A 650 -33.26 -0.55 -12.37
CA ARG A 650 -33.60 -1.16 -11.06
C ARG A 650 -33.00 -0.41 -9.86
N SER A 651 -31.97 0.41 -10.07
CA SER A 651 -31.20 1.03 -8.98
C SER A 651 -31.52 2.51 -8.76
N ILE A 652 -31.93 3.24 -9.80
CA ILE A 652 -32.22 4.68 -9.77
C ILE A 652 -33.75 4.86 -9.77
N PRO A 653 -34.31 5.64 -8.85
CA PRO A 653 -35.75 5.88 -8.80
C PRO A 653 -36.22 6.80 -9.94
N SER A 654 -37.50 6.73 -10.30
CA SER A 654 -38.11 7.73 -11.16
C SER A 654 -38.25 9.06 -10.43
N VAL A 655 -38.16 10.16 -11.17
CA VAL A 655 -38.35 11.53 -10.64
C VAL A 655 -39.80 11.79 -10.22
N LEU A 656 -40.75 11.05 -10.79
CA LEU A 656 -42.19 11.28 -10.61
C LEU A 656 -42.68 10.75 -9.26
N ASP A 657 -42.31 9.51 -8.91
CA ASP A 657 -42.76 8.84 -7.69
C ASP A 657 -41.66 8.64 -6.64
N GLY A 658 -40.38 8.82 -7.02
CA GLY A 658 -39.24 8.56 -6.16
C GLY A 658 -39.04 7.07 -5.86
N LEU A 659 -39.69 6.16 -6.59
CA LEU A 659 -39.62 4.72 -6.37
C LEU A 659 -38.75 4.03 -7.43
N LYS A 660 -38.08 2.96 -6.99
CA LYS A 660 -37.47 1.97 -7.88
C LYS A 660 -38.50 0.92 -8.27
N PRO A 661 -38.33 0.19 -9.39
CA PRO A 661 -39.28 -0.84 -9.83
C PRO A 661 -39.65 -1.86 -8.75
N GLY A 662 -38.68 -2.36 -7.97
CA GLY A 662 -38.96 -3.27 -6.85
C GLY A 662 -39.87 -2.67 -5.77
N GLN A 663 -39.71 -1.38 -5.46
CA GLN A 663 -40.56 -0.68 -4.50
C GLN A 663 -41.95 -0.43 -5.09
N ARG A 664 -42.01 -0.05 -6.36
CA ARG A 664 -43.26 0.21 -7.08
C ARG A 664 -44.12 -1.05 -7.19
N LYS A 665 -43.53 -2.19 -7.54
CA LYS A 665 -44.18 -3.50 -7.52
C LYS A 665 -44.76 -3.84 -6.14
N VAL A 666 -44.02 -3.57 -5.05
CA VAL A 666 -44.52 -3.77 -3.67
C VAL A 666 -45.75 -2.91 -3.40
N ILE A 667 -45.70 -1.61 -3.72
CA ILE A 667 -46.80 -0.67 -3.47
C ILE A 667 -48.01 -1.01 -4.34
N TYR A 668 -47.81 -1.30 -5.62
CA TYR A 668 -48.85 -1.74 -6.55
C TYR A 668 -49.54 -3.03 -6.06
N ALA A 669 -48.79 -4.03 -5.61
CA ALA A 669 -49.37 -5.25 -5.06
C ALA A 669 -50.18 -4.98 -3.77
N CYS A 670 -49.70 -4.09 -2.90
CA CYS A 670 -50.45 -3.67 -1.70
C CYS A 670 -51.77 -2.98 -2.07
N PHE A 671 -51.76 -2.18 -3.14
CA PHE A 671 -52.95 -1.51 -3.69
C PHE A 671 -53.93 -2.51 -4.29
N LYS A 672 -53.45 -3.42 -5.13
CA LYS A 672 -54.23 -4.50 -5.77
C LYS A 672 -54.88 -5.42 -4.74
N ARG A 673 -54.16 -5.76 -3.66
CA ARG A 673 -54.68 -6.56 -2.55
C ARG A 673 -55.61 -5.79 -1.62
N ASN A 674 -55.65 -4.47 -1.71
CA ASN A 674 -56.32 -3.58 -0.75
C ASN A 674 -55.86 -3.86 0.70
N LEU A 675 -54.55 -3.86 0.92
CA LEU A 675 -53.91 -4.30 2.17
C LEU A 675 -54.20 -3.33 3.34
N LYS A 676 -55.35 -3.51 3.99
CA LYS A 676 -55.82 -2.72 5.14
C LYS A 676 -55.53 -3.34 6.51
N SER A 677 -55.16 -4.61 6.53
CA SER A 677 -54.83 -5.38 7.73
C SER A 677 -53.43 -5.95 7.61
N GLU A 678 -52.81 -6.21 8.75
CA GLU A 678 -51.45 -6.73 8.79
C GLU A 678 -51.27 -8.10 8.12
N ILE A 679 -50.12 -8.27 7.47
CA ILE A 679 -49.68 -9.50 6.82
C ILE A 679 -48.20 -9.72 7.13
N LYS A 680 -47.77 -10.98 7.23
CA LYS A 680 -46.33 -11.27 7.39
C LYS A 680 -45.55 -10.80 6.17
N VAL A 681 -44.36 -10.23 6.38
CA VAL A 681 -43.51 -9.74 5.27
C VAL A 681 -43.18 -10.87 4.29
N ALA A 682 -42.91 -12.09 4.78
CA ALA A 682 -42.67 -13.26 3.92
C ALA A 682 -43.88 -13.59 3.01
N GLN A 683 -45.10 -13.47 3.53
CA GLN A 683 -46.33 -13.73 2.75
C GLN A 683 -46.59 -12.60 1.74
N LEU A 684 -46.32 -11.35 2.14
CA LEU A 684 -46.45 -10.22 1.23
C LEU A 684 -45.43 -10.31 0.08
N GLY A 685 -44.18 -10.66 0.36
CA GLY A 685 -43.18 -10.83 -0.69
C GLY A 685 -43.56 -11.93 -1.69
N GLY A 686 -44.05 -13.10 -1.21
CA GLY A 686 -44.56 -14.13 -2.11
C GLY A 686 -45.74 -13.64 -2.98
N TYR A 687 -46.68 -12.91 -2.38
CA TYR A 687 -47.81 -12.32 -3.11
C TYR A 687 -47.37 -11.31 -4.17
N VAL A 688 -46.45 -10.40 -3.83
CA VAL A 688 -45.88 -9.43 -4.77
C VAL A 688 -45.20 -10.18 -5.90
N SER A 689 -44.36 -11.16 -5.58
CA SER A 689 -43.62 -11.93 -6.60
C SER A 689 -44.53 -12.59 -7.63
N GLU A 690 -45.64 -13.18 -7.17
CA GLU A 690 -46.63 -13.84 -8.01
C GLU A 690 -47.43 -12.86 -8.89
N HIS A 691 -47.78 -11.68 -8.37
CA HIS A 691 -48.74 -10.78 -9.01
C HIS A 691 -48.11 -9.62 -9.80
N THR A 692 -46.78 -9.48 -9.76
CA THR A 692 -46.07 -8.37 -10.41
C THR A 692 -44.94 -8.81 -11.34
N GLY A 693 -44.89 -10.09 -11.73
CA GLY A 693 -43.82 -10.61 -12.59
C GLY A 693 -42.43 -10.31 -12.02
N TYR A 694 -42.23 -10.44 -10.71
CA TYR A 694 -40.92 -10.17 -10.12
C TYR A 694 -40.00 -11.36 -10.37
N HIS A 695 -38.95 -11.15 -11.17
CA HIS A 695 -38.08 -12.24 -11.62
C HIS A 695 -36.81 -12.42 -10.79
N HIS A 696 -36.57 -11.57 -9.78
CA HIS A 696 -35.45 -11.70 -8.86
C HIS A 696 -35.82 -12.50 -7.61
N GLY A 697 -34.81 -12.91 -6.83
CA GLY A 697 -35.03 -13.65 -5.58
C GLY A 697 -35.86 -12.87 -4.55
N GLU A 698 -36.82 -13.57 -3.93
CA GLU A 698 -37.66 -13.04 -2.85
C GLU A 698 -36.91 -12.36 -1.69
N PRO A 699 -35.69 -12.79 -1.28
CA PRO A 699 -34.94 -12.10 -0.23
C PRO A 699 -34.72 -10.60 -0.50
N SER A 700 -34.48 -10.22 -1.76
CA SER A 700 -34.34 -8.81 -2.14
C SER A 700 -35.65 -8.04 -1.96
N LEU A 701 -36.78 -8.70 -2.25
CA LEU A 701 -38.11 -8.15 -2.11
C LEU A 701 -38.50 -7.98 -0.63
N TYR A 702 -38.15 -8.95 0.22
CA TYR A 702 -38.33 -8.85 1.66
C TYR A 702 -37.57 -7.65 2.23
N GLN A 703 -36.32 -7.44 1.82
CA GLN A 703 -35.54 -6.29 2.25
C GLN A 703 -36.13 -4.96 1.74
N THR A 704 -36.69 -4.95 0.54
CA THR A 704 -37.40 -3.80 -0.04
C THR A 704 -38.62 -3.44 0.80
N ILE A 705 -39.44 -4.43 1.17
CA ILE A 705 -40.62 -4.25 2.04
C ILE A 705 -40.20 -3.71 3.41
N VAL A 706 -39.16 -4.30 4.02
CA VAL A 706 -38.63 -3.84 5.31
C VAL A 706 -38.17 -2.39 5.22
N GLY A 707 -37.41 -2.03 4.17
CA GLY A 707 -36.94 -0.67 3.94
C GLY A 707 -38.07 0.34 3.79
N LEU A 708 -39.15 -0.01 3.10
CA LEU A 708 -40.34 0.85 2.96
C LEU A 708 -41.13 1.04 4.27
N ALA A 709 -40.93 0.15 5.25
CA ALA A 709 -41.63 0.16 6.53
C ALA A 709 -40.83 0.79 7.69
N GLN A 710 -39.50 0.87 7.58
CA GLN A 710 -38.64 1.41 8.64
C GLN A 710 -39.05 2.82 9.06
N ASP A 711 -39.13 3.05 10.38
CA ASP A 711 -39.62 4.27 11.03
C ASP A 711 -38.62 4.92 12.00
N PHE A 712 -37.43 4.37 12.17
CA PHE A 712 -36.42 4.96 13.04
C PHE A 712 -35.90 6.30 12.50
N VAL A 713 -35.45 7.19 13.39
CA VAL A 713 -34.90 8.50 13.01
C VAL A 713 -33.75 8.34 12.01
N GLY A 714 -33.90 8.93 10.82
CA GLY A 714 -32.94 8.82 9.71
C GLY A 714 -33.26 7.74 8.67
N SER A 715 -34.44 7.09 8.77
CA SER A 715 -34.98 6.21 7.72
C SER A 715 -35.91 6.99 6.77
N ASN A 716 -37.21 6.68 6.75
CA ASN A 716 -38.19 7.31 5.87
C ASN A 716 -38.87 8.49 6.59
N ASN A 717 -38.88 9.67 5.97
CA ASN A 717 -39.69 10.79 6.47
C ASN A 717 -41.18 10.43 6.50
N ILE A 718 -41.62 9.67 5.51
CA ILE A 718 -42.96 9.07 5.45
C ILE A 718 -42.77 7.60 5.05
N TYR A 719 -42.95 6.68 5.99
CA TYR A 719 -42.94 5.25 5.71
C TYR A 719 -44.25 4.84 5.02
N LEU A 720 -44.14 4.25 3.83
CA LEU A 720 -45.31 3.88 3.01
C LEU A 720 -46.02 2.61 3.55
N LEU A 721 -45.28 1.81 4.30
CA LEU A 721 -45.76 0.62 4.98
C LEU A 721 -45.56 0.78 6.49
N LYS A 722 -46.40 0.17 7.32
CA LYS A 722 -46.23 0.23 8.78
C LYS A 722 -45.28 -0.85 9.29
N PRO A 723 -44.40 -0.53 10.26
CA PRO A 723 -43.50 -1.51 10.86
C PRO A 723 -44.14 -2.24 12.04
N ASN A 724 -44.98 -3.24 11.78
CA ASN A 724 -45.61 -4.04 12.85
C ASN A 724 -44.63 -5.15 13.32
N GLY A 725 -43.72 -4.79 14.22
CA GLY A 725 -42.71 -5.68 14.79
C GLY A 725 -41.31 -5.07 14.75
N ALA A 726 -40.28 -5.90 14.83
CA ALA A 726 -38.89 -5.44 14.84
C ALA A 726 -38.35 -5.18 13.42
N PHE A 727 -38.62 -4.00 12.84
CA PHE A 727 -38.15 -3.60 11.50
C PHE A 727 -36.72 -3.01 11.49
N GLY A 728 -36.01 -3.15 12.60
CA GLY A 728 -34.66 -2.64 12.80
C GLY A 728 -34.67 -1.28 13.47
N THR A 729 -33.52 -0.87 14.00
CA THR A 729 -33.36 0.34 14.78
C THR A 729 -32.22 1.20 14.25
N ARG A 730 -32.17 2.45 14.73
CA ARG A 730 -31.08 3.37 14.42
C ARG A 730 -29.70 2.83 14.84
N ALA A 731 -29.63 1.94 15.83
CA ALA A 731 -28.36 1.43 16.37
C ALA A 731 -27.48 0.79 15.30
N THR A 732 -28.09 0.16 14.29
CA THR A 732 -27.37 -0.45 13.16
C THR A 732 -27.83 0.07 11.80
N GLY A 733 -28.63 1.14 11.78
CA GLY A 733 -29.25 1.67 10.56
C GLY A 733 -30.24 0.68 9.94
N GLY A 734 -30.99 -0.05 10.77
CA GLY A 734 -32.03 -0.99 10.33
C GLY A 734 -31.56 -2.40 10.00
N LYS A 735 -30.26 -2.72 10.14
CA LYS A 735 -29.71 -4.06 9.87
C LYS A 735 -30.08 -5.10 10.92
N ASP A 736 -30.53 -4.65 12.08
CA ASP A 736 -31.05 -5.45 13.20
C ASP A 736 -32.54 -5.79 13.05
N SER A 737 -33.12 -5.61 11.85
CA SER A 737 -34.47 -6.08 11.56
C SER A 737 -34.61 -7.58 11.76
N ALA A 738 -35.69 -8.02 12.40
CA ALA A 738 -35.99 -9.43 12.54
C ALA A 738 -36.32 -10.07 11.18
N ALA A 739 -36.15 -11.40 11.09
CA ALA A 739 -36.37 -12.11 9.84
C ALA A 739 -37.80 -11.93 9.30
N PRO A 740 -38.00 -11.87 7.96
CA PRO A 740 -39.31 -11.62 7.32
C PRO A 740 -40.47 -12.53 7.75
N ARG A 741 -40.16 -13.71 8.32
CA ARG A 741 -41.12 -14.68 8.85
C ARG A 741 -41.75 -14.28 10.19
N TYR A 742 -41.15 -13.33 10.92
CA TYR A 742 -41.56 -12.92 12.26
C TYR A 742 -42.22 -11.54 12.31
N ILE A 743 -42.07 -10.74 11.27
CA ILE A 743 -42.51 -9.35 11.24
C ILE A 743 -43.69 -9.17 10.28
N PHE A 744 -44.56 -8.23 10.62
CA PHE A 744 -45.81 -7.96 9.92
C PHE A 744 -45.82 -6.53 9.39
N THR A 745 -46.57 -6.29 8.33
CA THR A 745 -46.73 -4.96 7.77
C THR A 745 -48.12 -4.77 7.19
N GLU A 746 -48.51 -3.51 7.02
CA GLU A 746 -49.74 -3.11 6.34
C GLU A 746 -49.51 -1.76 5.64
N LEU A 747 -50.41 -1.38 4.73
CA LEU A 747 -50.30 -0.11 4.04
C LEU A 747 -50.54 1.05 5.01
N ASN A 748 -49.66 2.05 5.01
CA ASN A 748 -49.89 3.25 5.81
C ASN A 748 -51.06 4.06 5.22
N LYS A 749 -51.92 4.62 6.08
CA LYS A 749 -53.09 5.40 5.65
C LYS A 749 -52.71 6.61 4.80
N ILE A 750 -51.54 7.19 5.05
CA ILE A 750 -51.02 8.33 4.27
C ILE A 750 -50.63 7.92 2.84
N THR A 751 -50.28 6.66 2.60
CA THR A 751 -49.80 6.19 1.30
C THR A 751 -50.85 6.37 0.20
N ARG A 752 -52.14 6.10 0.49
CA ARG A 752 -53.24 6.38 -0.46
C ARG A 752 -53.62 7.86 -0.59
N LYS A 753 -53.08 8.73 0.27
CA LYS A 753 -53.17 10.19 0.08
C LYS A 753 -52.07 10.69 -0.84
N ILE A 754 -50.91 10.03 -0.84
CA ILE A 754 -49.78 10.33 -1.73
C ILE A 754 -50.05 9.77 -3.13
N PHE A 755 -50.50 8.52 -3.20
CA PHE A 755 -50.92 7.85 -4.43
C PHE A 755 -52.45 7.74 -4.45
N ASN A 756 -53.10 8.72 -5.05
CA ASN A 756 -54.55 8.83 -5.03
C ASN A 756 -55.18 7.72 -5.90
N SER A 757 -56.20 7.05 -5.37
CA SER A 757 -56.91 5.99 -6.11
C SER A 757 -57.64 6.50 -7.36
N LEU A 758 -57.89 7.81 -7.46
CA LEU A 758 -58.44 8.42 -8.67
C LEU A 758 -57.43 8.45 -9.82
N ASP A 759 -56.14 8.35 -9.52
CA ASP A 759 -55.09 8.31 -10.53
C ASP A 759 -54.99 6.91 -11.12
N ASP A 760 -55.27 5.84 -10.37
CA ASP A 760 -55.14 4.42 -10.77
C ASP A 760 -55.60 4.10 -12.22
N PRO A 761 -56.74 4.62 -12.74
CA PRO A 761 -57.18 4.36 -14.13
C PRO A 761 -56.45 5.17 -15.21
N LEU A 762 -55.75 6.24 -14.85
CA LEU A 762 -55.02 7.14 -15.76
C LEU A 762 -53.58 6.66 -16.03
N LEU A 763 -53.12 5.68 -15.26
CA LEU A 763 -51.76 5.19 -15.25
C LEU A 763 -51.61 4.20 -16.41
N THR A 764 -50.57 4.37 -17.23
CA THR A 764 -50.18 3.34 -18.18
C THR A 764 -49.57 2.20 -17.39
N TYR A 765 -50.03 0.96 -17.63
CA TYR A 765 -49.48 -0.20 -16.95
C TYR A 765 -48.63 -1.04 -17.88
N ILE A 766 -47.50 -1.49 -17.35
CA ILE A 766 -46.63 -2.45 -17.99
C ILE A 766 -47.30 -3.83 -17.92
N GLN A 767 -47.37 -4.50 -19.06
CA GLN A 767 -47.74 -5.91 -19.14
C GLN A 767 -46.49 -6.77 -19.20
N ASP A 768 -46.48 -7.82 -18.39
CA ASP A 768 -45.51 -8.92 -18.47
C ASP A 768 -46.31 -10.21 -18.67
N ASP A 769 -46.06 -10.91 -19.77
CA ASP A 769 -46.94 -11.94 -20.35
C ASP A 769 -48.40 -11.45 -20.56
N GLU A 770 -49.31 -11.87 -19.67
CA GLU A 770 -50.74 -11.53 -19.65
C GLU A 770 -51.13 -10.76 -18.37
N GLN A 771 -50.16 -10.47 -17.49
CA GLN A 771 -50.41 -9.84 -16.20
C GLN A 771 -49.99 -8.37 -16.19
N THR A 772 -50.86 -7.52 -15.66
CA THR A 772 -50.54 -6.14 -15.31
C THR A 772 -49.64 -6.12 -14.08
N VAL A 773 -48.37 -5.75 -14.26
CA VAL A 773 -47.33 -5.97 -13.23
C VAL A 773 -47.04 -4.75 -12.38
N GLU A 774 -46.97 -3.57 -12.98
CA GLU A 774 -46.78 -2.29 -12.33
C GLU A 774 -47.10 -1.17 -13.31
N PRO A 775 -47.34 0.05 -12.83
CA PRO A 775 -47.46 1.20 -13.69
C PRO A 775 -46.12 1.76 -14.20
N GLU A 776 -46.15 2.39 -15.37
CA GLU A 776 -45.03 2.96 -16.10
C GLU A 776 -44.74 4.40 -15.60
N TRP A 777 -43.70 4.56 -14.78
CA TRP A 777 -43.08 5.87 -14.45
C TRP A 777 -41.58 5.79 -14.25
#